data_AF-A0A6G1DPA6-F1
#
_entry.id   AF-A0A6G1DPA6-F1
#
_cell.length_a   1.000
_cell.length_b   1.000
_cell.length_c   1.000
_cell.angle_alpha   90.00
_cell.angle_beta   90.00
_cell.angle_gamma   90.00
#
_symmetry.space_group_name_H-M   'P 1'
#
loop_
_entity.id
_entity.type
_entity.pdbx_description
1 polymer ?
#
loop_
_entity_poly.entity_id
_entity_poly.type
_entity_poly.pdbx_seq_one_letter_code
_entity_poly.pdbx_strand_id
1 'polypeptide(L)'
;MHIEHVRNGFPLGSAMSKEILTNPAYQRWFTSRFTVTTFENEMKWYSTEAIPGQEDYSVPDAMVRFAKSHGIAVRGHNIFWDDPSTQMGWVKALSGEQLRRATAKRIKSVMSRYAGQVIAWDVVNENLHFDFFEGRFGWEASAAFYRKAHQMDAGALMSMNEFNTLEQPGDLTVVPGKYLRKLWQIKAFPGNGNAARMAIGLEGHFSAQPNIPYIRAALDTMSQANAPIWLTEIDVAPGPDQARHLEQILREVYAHPAVHGIILWTAWHPQGCYVMCLTDNNFKNLPAGDIVDKLIREWKTRSHVGVADADGYYETELFHGDYKVTVTHPAANSTVAQSLSVDKESDNEFTIHCVKEPEKPLYGGGILKDMKDTEAKASAGGKKLLSAKTKSAPVKGSVLKVELKKDHHYALSAWLQLSKGTGDIRAVLVTPDGKFNTAGVIVAQSGCWTMLKGGATSYAAGKGDLFFETNVTAEVMAEGMALQPFSFDEWNDHRTESIKKERTKKVKITVEGADGEALANAEVKLERVAKGFPLGNAMTKEILDKPEYEKWFTSRFQYATLENEMKWYSTEYHQNKEDYRVADKMVELAEKYNISLRGHNVFWDDQTAQMKWVSKLSVPQLKEAMAKRLKNVVTRYAGKVIHWDVVNENLHFNFFESKLGEDASAQIFRDVAKLDDKPILFMNEFNTIEQPNDPAPLPTKYLAKLKKIREYPGNADLKYGIGLESHFATPNIPYMRGSLDTLAQAKVPIWLTEVEVTKSNKQVEYLEEVMREGFAHPGVKGIVLWAAWHAKGCYVMCLTDNNFKNLPVGDAIDKLLHEWKAGHSGKTDSKGVLEAEIFHGEYSVTVKHHKLKDHCVQTVDFDSKAEAKIKAP
;
A
#
# COMPACT_ATOMS: atom_id res chain seq x y z
N MET A 1 13.46 27.39 -20.57
CA MET A 1 12.69 26.15 -20.76
C MET A 1 11.22 26.50 -20.86
N HIS A 2 10.56 26.02 -21.91
CA HIS A 2 9.14 26.12 -22.13
C HIS A 2 8.55 24.72 -21.94
N ILE A 3 7.79 24.51 -20.87
CA ILE A 3 7.11 23.25 -20.60
C ILE A 3 5.69 23.35 -21.12
N GLU A 4 5.40 22.54 -22.12
CA GLU A 4 4.10 22.46 -22.74
C GLU A 4 3.45 21.13 -22.34
N HIS A 5 2.29 21.19 -21.69
CA HIS A 5 1.50 20.00 -21.40
C HIS A 5 0.83 19.50 -22.69
N VAL A 6 1.31 18.36 -23.18
CA VAL A 6 0.94 17.71 -24.44
C VAL A 6 -0.33 16.89 -24.30
N ARG A 7 -0.44 16.03 -23.29
CA ARG A 7 -1.60 15.14 -23.09
C ARG A 7 -1.94 14.97 -21.61
N ASN A 8 -3.19 15.14 -21.21
CA ASN A 8 -3.61 14.87 -19.84
C ASN A 8 -3.52 13.36 -19.52
N GLY A 9 -2.96 13.02 -18.37
CA GLY A 9 -2.77 11.64 -17.91
C GLY A 9 -4.02 11.06 -17.26
N PHE A 10 -4.97 11.90 -16.86
CA PHE A 10 -6.28 11.45 -16.39
C PHE A 10 -7.28 11.38 -17.56
N PRO A 11 -7.86 10.20 -17.86
CA PRO A 11 -8.87 10.06 -18.91
C PRO A 11 -10.18 10.78 -18.56
N LEU A 12 -10.46 11.86 -19.29
CA LEU A 12 -11.76 12.54 -19.26
C LEU A 12 -12.40 12.44 -20.65
N GLY A 13 -13.63 11.95 -20.68
CA GLY A 13 -14.35 11.62 -21.89
C GLY A 13 -15.79 12.05 -21.91
N SER A 14 -16.40 11.91 -23.08
CA SER A 14 -17.83 12.00 -23.30
C SER A 14 -18.27 10.82 -24.16
N ALA A 15 -19.52 10.39 -24.00
CA ALA A 15 -20.20 9.57 -24.98
C ALA A 15 -20.18 10.27 -26.36
N MET A 16 -20.02 9.47 -27.40
CA MET A 16 -19.93 9.90 -28.80
C MET A 16 -21.02 9.21 -29.61
N SER A 17 -21.76 9.99 -30.38
CA SER A 17 -22.78 9.50 -31.29
C SER A 17 -22.25 9.42 -32.73
N LYS A 18 -22.92 8.64 -33.59
CA LYS A 18 -22.56 8.49 -35.02
C LYS A 18 -22.48 9.80 -35.80
N GLU A 19 -23.15 10.85 -35.34
CA GLU A 19 -23.13 12.19 -35.94
C GLU A 19 -21.70 12.74 -36.04
N ILE A 20 -20.77 12.23 -35.23
CA ILE A 20 -19.34 12.55 -35.30
C ILE A 20 -18.75 12.25 -36.69
N LEU A 21 -19.29 11.28 -37.44
CA LEU A 21 -18.75 10.87 -38.74
C LEU A 21 -19.03 11.90 -39.84
N THR A 22 -20.09 12.70 -39.70
CA THR A 22 -20.60 13.57 -40.77
C THR A 22 -20.66 15.04 -40.40
N ASN A 23 -20.52 15.39 -39.11
CA ASN A 23 -20.59 16.78 -38.64
C ASN A 23 -19.19 17.32 -38.27
N PRO A 24 -18.55 18.14 -39.14
CA PRO A 24 -17.23 18.68 -38.86
C PRO A 24 -17.16 19.60 -37.64
N ALA A 25 -18.27 20.26 -37.27
CA ALA A 25 -18.32 21.10 -36.08
C ALA A 25 -18.32 20.23 -34.81
N TYR A 26 -19.06 19.11 -34.83
CA TYR A 26 -19.02 18.13 -33.75
C TYR A 26 -17.62 17.50 -33.62
N GLN A 27 -16.99 17.12 -34.74
CA GLN A 27 -15.62 16.59 -34.75
C GLN A 27 -14.66 17.55 -34.05
N ARG A 28 -14.66 18.84 -34.44
CA ARG A 28 -13.78 19.85 -33.82
C ARG A 28 -14.12 20.09 -32.35
N TRP A 29 -15.40 20.17 -32.01
CA TRP A 29 -15.81 20.43 -30.63
C TRP A 29 -15.46 19.25 -29.70
N PHE A 30 -15.62 18.02 -30.17
CA PHE A 30 -15.36 16.82 -29.38
C PHE A 30 -13.86 16.54 -29.23
N THR A 31 -13.12 16.51 -30.35
CA THR A 31 -11.69 16.15 -30.37
C THR A 31 -10.79 17.16 -29.67
N SER A 32 -11.26 18.38 -29.44
CA SER A 32 -10.54 19.39 -28.66
C SER A 32 -10.66 19.21 -27.14
N ARG A 33 -11.53 18.32 -26.66
CA ARG A 33 -11.86 18.18 -25.23
C ARG A 33 -11.53 16.83 -24.63
N PHE A 34 -11.82 15.75 -25.35
CA PHE A 34 -11.91 14.42 -24.76
C PHE A 34 -10.81 13.49 -25.25
N THR A 35 -10.21 12.74 -24.33
CA THR A 35 -9.15 11.76 -24.61
C THR A 35 -9.64 10.32 -24.56
N VAL A 36 -10.84 10.10 -24.05
CA VAL A 36 -11.52 8.80 -24.01
C VAL A 36 -12.99 8.98 -24.41
N THR A 37 -13.59 7.95 -24.96
CA THR A 37 -15.01 7.94 -25.33
C THR A 37 -15.62 6.56 -25.15
N THR A 38 -16.93 6.55 -25.07
CA THR A 38 -17.77 5.37 -25.28
C THR A 38 -18.78 5.71 -26.37
N PHE A 39 -19.27 4.73 -27.11
CA PHE A 39 -20.30 4.99 -28.12
C PHE A 39 -21.68 4.84 -27.49
N GLU A 40 -22.59 5.74 -27.84
CA GLU A 40 -23.90 5.80 -27.19
C GLU A 40 -24.72 4.54 -27.49
N ASN A 41 -24.84 4.20 -28.77
CA ASN A 41 -25.68 3.11 -29.24
C ASN A 41 -24.99 2.20 -30.26
N GLU A 42 -23.94 2.67 -30.92
CA GLU A 42 -23.42 2.12 -32.17
C GLU A 42 -22.74 0.76 -32.00
N MET A 43 -22.30 0.41 -30.79
CA MET A 43 -21.75 -0.91 -30.47
C MET A 43 -22.79 -1.88 -29.88
N LYS A 44 -23.97 -1.40 -29.46
CA LYS A 44 -24.98 -2.24 -28.80
C LYS A 44 -25.52 -3.32 -29.76
N TRP A 45 -25.96 -4.45 -29.20
CA TRP A 45 -26.32 -5.62 -30.01
C TRP A 45 -27.49 -5.32 -30.95
N TYR A 46 -28.49 -4.55 -30.51
CA TYR A 46 -29.61 -4.15 -31.37
C TYR A 46 -29.20 -3.25 -32.54
N SER A 47 -28.10 -2.51 -32.42
CA SER A 47 -27.60 -1.63 -33.49
C SER A 47 -26.81 -2.41 -34.53
N THR A 48 -26.07 -3.43 -34.09
CA THR A 48 -25.11 -4.16 -34.92
C THR A 48 -25.65 -5.48 -35.46
N GLU A 49 -26.75 -6.02 -34.92
CA GLU A 49 -27.43 -7.22 -35.43
C GLU A 49 -28.95 -7.12 -35.20
N ALA A 50 -29.59 -6.09 -35.77
CA ALA A 50 -31.04 -5.91 -35.67
C ALA A 50 -31.82 -7.12 -36.24
N ILE A 51 -31.30 -7.74 -37.31
CA ILE A 51 -31.83 -8.93 -37.96
C ILE A 51 -30.85 -10.10 -37.72
N PRO A 52 -31.32 -11.28 -37.27
CA PRO A 52 -30.42 -12.38 -36.92
C PRO A 52 -29.53 -12.78 -38.09
N GLY A 53 -28.22 -12.84 -37.86
CA GLY A 53 -27.25 -13.21 -38.89
C GLY A 53 -26.77 -12.05 -39.77
N GLN A 54 -27.44 -10.89 -39.75
CA GLN A 54 -27.04 -9.70 -40.52
C GLN A 54 -26.31 -8.72 -39.60
N GLU A 55 -25.02 -8.94 -39.45
CA GLU A 55 -24.16 -8.06 -38.65
C GLU A 55 -23.68 -6.85 -39.47
N ASP A 56 -23.93 -5.64 -38.97
CA ASP A 56 -23.40 -4.38 -39.53
C ASP A 56 -22.58 -3.63 -38.47
N TYR A 57 -21.26 -3.61 -38.68
CA TYR A 57 -20.31 -2.85 -37.86
C TYR A 57 -19.75 -1.63 -38.60
N SER A 58 -20.31 -1.24 -39.75
CA SER A 58 -19.76 -0.16 -40.58
C SER A 58 -19.62 1.16 -39.82
N VAL A 59 -20.62 1.52 -39.02
CA VAL A 59 -20.65 2.72 -38.18
C VAL A 59 -19.66 2.63 -37.01
N PRO A 60 -19.73 1.65 -36.09
CA PRO A 60 -18.77 1.56 -35.00
C PRO A 60 -17.32 1.36 -35.50
N ASP A 61 -17.10 0.69 -36.64
CA ASP A 61 -15.78 0.61 -37.27
C ASP A 61 -15.27 1.99 -37.73
N ALA A 62 -16.14 2.80 -38.34
CA ALA A 62 -15.80 4.14 -38.75
C ALA A 62 -15.52 5.05 -37.54
N MET A 63 -16.28 4.90 -36.45
CA MET A 63 -16.08 5.66 -35.23
C MET A 63 -14.82 5.22 -34.48
N VAL A 64 -14.48 3.93 -34.41
CA VAL A 64 -13.20 3.46 -33.86
C VAL A 64 -12.04 3.99 -34.69
N ARG A 65 -12.15 3.99 -36.02
CA ARG A 65 -11.14 4.62 -36.89
C ARG A 65 -11.01 6.11 -36.63
N PHE A 66 -12.13 6.82 -36.48
CA PHE A 66 -12.16 8.25 -36.17
C PHE A 66 -11.51 8.53 -34.80
N ALA A 67 -11.89 7.78 -33.76
CA ALA A 67 -11.33 7.93 -32.42
C ALA A 67 -9.81 7.67 -32.44
N LYS A 68 -9.39 6.57 -33.09
CA LYS A 68 -7.97 6.23 -33.27
C LYS A 68 -7.21 7.31 -34.04
N SER A 69 -7.76 7.88 -35.10
CA SER A 69 -7.10 8.95 -35.87
C SER A 69 -6.92 10.25 -35.09
N HIS A 70 -7.69 10.44 -34.01
CA HIS A 70 -7.61 11.60 -33.12
C HIS A 70 -6.99 11.28 -31.76
N GLY A 71 -6.42 10.08 -31.58
CA GLY A 71 -5.80 9.68 -30.31
C GLY A 71 -6.78 9.52 -29.14
N ILE A 72 -8.06 9.29 -29.43
CA ILE A 72 -9.12 9.11 -28.43
C ILE A 72 -9.26 7.61 -28.15
N ALA A 73 -9.08 7.21 -26.90
CA ALA A 73 -9.27 5.84 -26.45
C ALA A 73 -10.75 5.47 -26.44
N VAL A 74 -11.09 4.21 -26.75
CA VAL A 74 -12.48 3.75 -26.80
C VAL A 74 -12.75 2.74 -25.69
N ARG A 75 -13.83 2.94 -24.93
CA ARG A 75 -14.45 1.93 -24.07
C ARG A 75 -15.52 1.20 -24.88
N GLY A 76 -15.47 -0.12 -24.89
CA GLY A 76 -16.45 -0.97 -25.58
C GLY A 76 -17.73 -1.11 -24.76
N HIS A 77 -18.73 -0.28 -25.05
CA HIS A 77 -20.05 -0.30 -24.43
C HIS A 77 -21.13 -0.68 -25.45
N ASN A 78 -21.76 -1.85 -25.37
CA ASN A 78 -21.47 -2.97 -24.48
C ASN A 78 -21.58 -4.29 -25.27
N ILE A 79 -21.07 -5.39 -24.70
CA ILE A 79 -21.22 -6.71 -25.31
C ILE A 79 -22.68 -7.16 -25.18
N PHE A 80 -23.20 -7.08 -23.94
CA PHE A 80 -24.56 -7.38 -23.56
C PHE A 80 -25.13 -6.30 -22.64
N TRP A 81 -26.40 -6.00 -22.82
CA TRP A 81 -27.21 -5.21 -21.89
C TRP A 81 -28.25 -6.14 -21.29
N ASP A 82 -28.34 -6.24 -19.96
CA ASP A 82 -29.18 -7.24 -19.31
C ASP A 82 -30.66 -6.83 -19.19
N ASP A 83 -31.01 -5.58 -19.51
CA ASP A 83 -32.40 -5.12 -19.53
C ASP A 83 -33.20 -5.86 -20.63
N PRO A 84 -34.28 -6.59 -20.26
CA PRO A 84 -35.17 -7.23 -21.23
C PRO A 84 -35.77 -6.24 -22.24
N SER A 85 -35.96 -4.97 -21.89
CA SER A 85 -36.57 -3.97 -22.78
C SER A 85 -35.73 -3.74 -24.04
N THR A 86 -34.40 -3.85 -23.92
CA THR A 86 -33.42 -3.56 -24.98
C THR A 86 -33.14 -4.75 -25.90
N GLN A 87 -33.60 -5.96 -25.55
CA GLN A 87 -33.39 -7.15 -26.38
C GLN A 87 -34.30 -7.14 -27.62
N MET A 88 -33.74 -7.49 -28.78
CA MET A 88 -34.48 -7.61 -30.03
C MET A 88 -35.53 -8.71 -29.94
N GLY A 89 -36.66 -8.55 -30.64
CA GLY A 89 -37.76 -9.52 -30.62
C GLY A 89 -37.33 -10.95 -30.97
N TRP A 90 -36.38 -11.09 -31.90
CA TRP A 90 -35.84 -12.39 -32.28
C TRP A 90 -34.98 -13.02 -31.18
N VAL A 91 -34.22 -12.24 -30.40
CA VAL A 91 -33.42 -12.71 -29.25
C VAL A 91 -34.34 -13.19 -28.14
N LYS A 92 -35.39 -12.42 -27.83
CA LYS A 92 -36.41 -12.77 -26.81
C LYS A 92 -37.10 -14.10 -27.10
N ALA A 93 -37.28 -14.42 -28.39
CA ALA A 93 -37.96 -15.61 -28.88
C ALA A 93 -37.08 -16.87 -28.94
N LEU A 94 -35.76 -16.76 -28.75
CA LEU A 94 -34.86 -17.91 -28.80
C LEU A 94 -35.09 -18.86 -27.62
N SER A 95 -35.03 -20.17 -27.89
CA SER A 95 -34.87 -21.18 -26.83
C SER A 95 -33.49 -21.05 -26.16
N GLY A 96 -33.31 -21.63 -24.98
CA GLY A 96 -32.04 -21.53 -24.23
C GLY A 96 -30.81 -21.99 -25.03
N GLU A 97 -30.92 -23.04 -25.85
CA GLU A 97 -29.80 -23.50 -26.68
C GLU A 97 -29.51 -22.56 -27.85
N GLN A 98 -30.56 -22.03 -28.50
CA GLN A 98 -30.42 -21.05 -29.56
C GLN A 98 -29.84 -19.74 -29.03
N LEU A 99 -30.27 -19.29 -27.85
CA LEU A 99 -29.74 -18.09 -27.20
C LEU A 99 -28.27 -18.30 -26.79
N ARG A 100 -27.90 -19.49 -26.32
CA ARG A 100 -26.49 -19.83 -26.02
C ARG A 100 -25.61 -19.76 -27.27
N ARG A 101 -26.11 -20.22 -28.43
CA ARG A 101 -25.40 -20.04 -29.71
C ARG A 101 -25.31 -18.58 -30.14
N ALA A 102 -26.40 -17.83 -30.02
CA ALA A 102 -26.45 -16.42 -30.41
C ALA A 102 -25.50 -15.56 -29.55
N THR A 103 -25.52 -15.74 -28.23
CA THR A 103 -24.60 -15.04 -27.30
C THR A 103 -23.14 -15.42 -27.54
N ALA A 104 -22.84 -16.70 -27.77
CA ALA A 104 -21.47 -17.13 -28.13
C ALA A 104 -21.00 -16.51 -29.46
N LYS A 105 -21.88 -16.41 -30.46
CA LYS A 105 -21.59 -15.74 -31.73
C LYS A 105 -21.38 -14.24 -31.53
N ARG A 106 -22.22 -13.59 -30.72
CA ARG A 106 -22.13 -12.17 -30.39
C ARG A 106 -20.79 -11.81 -29.76
N ILE A 107 -20.41 -12.48 -28.66
CA ILE A 107 -19.10 -12.27 -28.01
C ILE A 107 -17.98 -12.45 -29.03
N LYS A 108 -18.04 -13.54 -29.82
CA LYS A 108 -17.02 -13.82 -30.83
C LYS A 108 -16.92 -12.71 -31.88
N SER A 109 -18.05 -12.24 -32.41
CA SER A 109 -18.10 -11.25 -33.48
C SER A 109 -17.55 -9.89 -33.02
N VAL A 110 -18.10 -9.35 -31.94
CA VAL A 110 -17.74 -8.00 -31.46
C VAL A 110 -16.30 -7.97 -30.93
N MET A 111 -15.89 -8.98 -30.15
CA MET A 111 -14.57 -8.96 -29.53
C MET A 111 -13.45 -9.32 -30.49
N SER A 112 -13.62 -10.29 -31.41
CA SER A 112 -12.58 -10.55 -32.41
C SER A 112 -12.32 -9.34 -33.32
N ARG A 113 -13.32 -8.47 -33.47
CA ARG A 113 -13.20 -7.24 -34.27
C ARG A 113 -12.45 -6.14 -33.52
N TYR A 114 -12.74 -5.93 -32.24
CA TYR A 114 -12.25 -4.78 -31.48
C TYR A 114 -11.19 -5.12 -30.42
N ALA A 115 -10.79 -6.38 -30.26
CA ALA A 115 -9.73 -6.77 -29.34
C ALA A 115 -8.44 -5.97 -29.61
N GLY A 116 -7.86 -5.40 -28.56
CA GLY A 116 -6.69 -4.51 -28.65
C GLY A 116 -6.97 -3.13 -29.27
N GLN A 117 -8.23 -2.80 -29.57
CA GLN A 117 -8.66 -1.46 -30.04
C GLN A 117 -9.46 -0.69 -28.99
N VAL A 118 -9.83 -1.33 -27.87
CA VAL A 118 -10.55 -0.72 -26.75
C VAL A 118 -9.75 -0.87 -25.45
N ILE A 119 -9.98 0.03 -24.50
CA ILE A 119 -9.29 0.01 -23.19
C ILE A 119 -10.03 -0.82 -22.13
N ALA A 120 -11.34 -1.01 -22.33
CA ALA A 120 -12.21 -1.73 -21.42
C ALA A 120 -13.46 -2.22 -22.15
N TRP A 121 -14.07 -3.27 -21.63
CA TRP A 121 -15.35 -3.81 -22.08
C TRP A 121 -16.38 -3.74 -20.96
N ASP A 122 -17.54 -3.16 -21.25
CA ASP A 122 -18.76 -3.40 -20.47
C ASP A 122 -19.32 -4.75 -20.92
N VAL A 123 -19.01 -5.79 -20.14
CA VAL A 123 -19.28 -7.18 -20.55
C VAL A 123 -20.77 -7.48 -20.42
N VAL A 124 -21.36 -7.10 -19.29
CA VAL A 124 -22.80 -7.17 -19.05
C VAL A 124 -23.21 -5.89 -18.33
N ASN A 125 -24.00 -5.05 -19.01
CA ASN A 125 -24.58 -3.83 -18.44
C ASN A 125 -25.78 -4.18 -17.57
N GLU A 126 -25.86 -3.60 -16.37
CA GLU A 126 -27.06 -3.56 -15.52
C GLU A 126 -27.56 -4.92 -14.98
N ASN A 127 -26.65 -5.85 -14.72
CA ASN A 127 -26.95 -7.21 -14.24
C ASN A 127 -27.15 -7.38 -12.71
N LEU A 128 -27.34 -6.28 -11.99
CA LEU A 128 -27.90 -6.20 -10.63
C LEU A 128 -29.37 -5.79 -10.69
N HIS A 129 -29.73 -4.89 -11.59
CA HIS A 129 -31.11 -4.43 -11.79
C HIS A 129 -31.93 -5.43 -12.62
N PHE A 130 -31.28 -6.07 -13.59
CA PHE A 130 -31.91 -7.02 -14.49
C PHE A 130 -31.17 -8.36 -14.46
N ASP A 131 -31.84 -9.38 -14.99
CA ASP A 131 -31.34 -10.76 -15.00
C ASP A 131 -31.70 -11.49 -16.30
N PHE A 132 -31.87 -10.80 -17.44
CA PHE A 132 -32.34 -11.45 -18.68
C PHE A 132 -31.51 -12.67 -19.06
N PHE A 133 -30.18 -12.58 -19.00
CA PHE A 133 -29.31 -13.72 -19.34
C PHE A 133 -29.25 -14.75 -18.21
N GLU A 134 -29.15 -14.33 -16.95
CA GLU A 134 -29.07 -15.25 -15.81
C GLU A 134 -30.38 -16.01 -15.57
N GLY A 135 -31.53 -15.37 -15.76
CA GLY A 135 -32.85 -16.01 -15.72
C GLY A 135 -33.05 -17.04 -16.82
N ARG A 136 -32.31 -16.95 -17.94
CA ARG A 136 -32.38 -17.90 -19.08
C ARG A 136 -31.32 -19.01 -19.01
N PHE A 137 -30.17 -18.76 -18.42
CA PHE A 137 -29.02 -19.66 -18.43
C PHE A 137 -28.61 -20.20 -17.05
N GLY A 138 -29.09 -19.57 -15.98
CA GLY A 138 -28.65 -19.78 -14.61
C GLY A 138 -27.73 -18.66 -14.10
N TRP A 139 -27.59 -18.58 -12.77
CA TRP A 139 -26.89 -17.51 -12.04
C TRP A 139 -25.40 -17.31 -12.41
N GLU A 140 -24.76 -18.29 -13.06
CA GLU A 140 -23.36 -18.22 -13.48
C GLU A 140 -23.16 -17.57 -14.86
N ALA A 141 -24.23 -17.21 -15.57
CA ALA A 141 -24.16 -16.77 -16.96
C ALA A 141 -23.27 -15.53 -17.14
N SER A 142 -23.47 -14.50 -16.31
CA SER A 142 -22.61 -13.31 -16.33
C SER A 142 -21.15 -13.71 -16.14
N ALA A 143 -20.85 -14.52 -15.13
CA ALA A 143 -19.47 -14.90 -14.84
C ALA A 143 -18.81 -15.68 -16.00
N ALA A 144 -19.57 -16.53 -16.69
CA ALA A 144 -19.10 -17.23 -17.89
C ALA A 144 -18.82 -16.27 -19.06
N PHE A 145 -19.60 -15.20 -19.22
CA PHE A 145 -19.34 -14.17 -20.24
C PHE A 145 -18.05 -13.40 -19.96
N TYR A 146 -17.79 -13.02 -18.71
CA TYR A 146 -16.51 -12.36 -18.33
C TYR A 146 -15.32 -13.26 -18.63
N ARG A 147 -15.43 -14.57 -18.35
CA ARG A 147 -14.37 -15.53 -18.70
C ARG A 147 -14.10 -15.54 -20.18
N LYS A 148 -15.16 -15.61 -20.98
CA LYS A 148 -15.03 -15.67 -22.43
C LYS A 148 -14.50 -14.37 -23.00
N ALA A 149 -14.92 -13.23 -22.44
CA ALA A 149 -14.48 -11.92 -22.85
C ALA A 149 -12.98 -11.74 -22.60
N HIS A 150 -12.52 -12.05 -21.38
CA HIS A 150 -11.10 -12.01 -21.05
C HIS A 150 -10.24 -12.92 -21.95
N GLN A 151 -10.71 -14.13 -22.28
CA GLN A 151 -10.02 -15.02 -23.20
C GLN A 151 -9.85 -14.45 -24.61
N MET A 152 -10.73 -13.54 -25.02
CA MET A 152 -10.72 -12.93 -26.35
C MET A 152 -9.92 -11.64 -26.40
N ASP A 153 -9.91 -10.88 -25.30
CA ASP A 153 -9.13 -9.66 -25.17
C ASP A 153 -8.54 -9.56 -23.76
N ALA A 154 -7.36 -10.16 -23.58
CA ALA A 154 -6.67 -10.16 -22.30
C ALA A 154 -6.02 -8.79 -21.96
N GLY A 155 -5.96 -7.87 -22.92
CA GLY A 155 -5.37 -6.53 -22.75
C GLY A 155 -6.35 -5.51 -22.17
N ALA A 156 -7.65 -5.65 -22.45
CA ALA A 156 -8.69 -4.76 -21.97
C ALA A 156 -9.15 -5.09 -20.54
N LEU A 157 -9.67 -4.08 -19.84
CA LEU A 157 -10.37 -4.27 -18.56
C LEU A 157 -11.75 -4.91 -18.76
N MET A 158 -12.13 -5.84 -17.88
CA MET A 158 -13.48 -6.44 -17.88
C MET A 158 -14.34 -5.76 -16.82
N SER A 159 -15.28 -4.92 -17.25
CA SER A 159 -16.04 -4.04 -16.35
C SER A 159 -17.47 -4.50 -16.14
N MET A 160 -17.91 -4.45 -14.89
CA MET A 160 -19.33 -4.48 -14.51
C MET A 160 -19.84 -3.05 -14.47
N ASN A 161 -20.95 -2.76 -15.13
CA ASN A 161 -21.44 -1.39 -15.30
C ASN A 161 -22.88 -1.29 -14.80
N GLU A 162 -23.12 -0.37 -13.85
CA GLU A 162 -24.41 -0.23 -13.15
C GLU A 162 -24.72 1.22 -12.81
N PHE A 163 -25.99 1.57 -12.89
CA PHE A 163 -26.54 2.85 -12.42
C PHE A 163 -26.96 2.80 -10.95
N ASN A 164 -27.35 3.95 -10.41
CA ASN A 164 -27.89 4.17 -9.06
C ASN A 164 -26.93 3.91 -7.88
N THR A 165 -25.74 3.35 -8.11
CA THR A 165 -24.79 3.03 -7.03
C THR A 165 -24.34 4.28 -6.26
N LEU A 166 -24.16 5.41 -6.95
CA LEU A 166 -23.62 6.65 -6.38
C LEU A 166 -24.68 7.73 -6.15
N GLU A 167 -25.74 7.71 -6.94
CA GLU A 167 -26.74 8.77 -7.08
C GLU A 167 -28.02 8.48 -6.30
N GLN A 168 -28.36 7.21 -6.04
CA GLN A 168 -29.59 6.79 -5.36
C GLN A 168 -29.31 5.84 -4.19
N PRO A 169 -28.87 6.35 -3.01
CA PRO A 169 -28.67 5.52 -1.82
C PRO A 169 -29.92 4.76 -1.36
N GLY A 170 -31.11 5.17 -1.79
CA GLY A 170 -32.38 4.49 -1.54
C GLY A 170 -32.64 3.28 -2.43
N ASP A 171 -31.88 3.10 -3.53
CA ASP A 171 -31.99 1.92 -4.38
C ASP A 171 -31.26 0.74 -3.75
N LEU A 172 -32.03 -0.03 -2.98
CA LEU A 172 -31.51 -1.19 -2.27
C LEU A 172 -31.04 -2.31 -3.20
N THR A 173 -31.29 -2.26 -4.51
CA THR A 173 -30.85 -3.26 -5.49
C THR A 173 -29.34 -3.21 -5.71
N VAL A 174 -28.78 -2.00 -5.67
CA VAL A 174 -27.43 -1.70 -6.18
C VAL A 174 -26.56 -0.93 -5.18
N VAL A 175 -26.85 -1.06 -3.88
CA VAL A 175 -25.96 -0.52 -2.84
C VAL A 175 -24.54 -1.08 -3.00
N PRO A 176 -23.47 -0.33 -2.65
CA PRO A 176 -22.07 -0.74 -2.87
C PRO A 176 -21.75 -2.17 -2.42
N GLY A 177 -22.29 -2.60 -1.27
CA GLY A 177 -22.10 -3.97 -0.78
C GLY A 177 -22.72 -5.07 -1.67
N LYS A 178 -23.85 -4.81 -2.35
CA LYS A 178 -24.45 -5.75 -3.31
C LYS A 178 -23.65 -5.80 -4.61
N TYR A 179 -23.22 -4.64 -5.09
CA TYR A 179 -22.32 -4.54 -6.24
C TYR A 179 -21.05 -5.36 -5.98
N LEU A 180 -20.37 -5.14 -4.86
CA LEU A 180 -19.14 -5.87 -4.53
C LEU A 180 -19.37 -7.38 -4.43
N ARG A 181 -20.51 -7.83 -3.86
CA ARG A 181 -20.85 -9.26 -3.84
C ARG A 181 -20.99 -9.84 -5.25
N LYS A 182 -21.66 -9.14 -6.16
CA LYS A 182 -21.80 -9.58 -7.55
C LYS A 182 -20.45 -9.59 -8.28
N LEU A 183 -19.65 -8.55 -8.09
CA LEU A 183 -18.30 -8.46 -8.65
C LEU A 183 -17.42 -9.62 -8.15
N TRP A 184 -17.44 -9.92 -6.86
CA TRP A 184 -16.68 -11.04 -6.27
C TRP A 184 -17.22 -12.39 -6.71
N GLN A 185 -18.52 -12.54 -6.88
CA GLN A 185 -19.12 -13.75 -7.47
C GLN A 185 -18.58 -13.97 -8.90
N ILE A 186 -18.59 -12.94 -9.74
CA ILE A 186 -18.03 -13.00 -11.10
C ILE A 186 -16.53 -13.33 -11.04
N LYS A 187 -15.77 -12.66 -10.16
CA LYS A 187 -14.34 -12.89 -9.99
C LYS A 187 -14.01 -14.30 -9.50
N ALA A 188 -14.83 -14.89 -8.63
CA ALA A 188 -14.63 -16.23 -8.07
C ALA A 188 -14.88 -17.36 -9.08
N PHE A 189 -15.54 -17.07 -10.19
CA PHE A 189 -15.84 -18.08 -11.20
C PHE A 189 -14.56 -18.64 -11.85
N PRO A 190 -14.45 -19.97 -12.06
CA PRO A 190 -13.23 -20.60 -12.57
C PRO A 190 -12.77 -20.03 -13.92
N GLY A 191 -11.59 -19.41 -13.92
CA GLY A 191 -10.98 -18.77 -15.08
C GLY A 191 -11.11 -17.24 -15.11
N ASN A 192 -11.84 -16.62 -14.17
CA ASN A 192 -11.88 -15.16 -14.02
C ASN A 192 -10.75 -14.68 -13.09
N GLY A 193 -10.85 -14.95 -11.79
CA GLY A 193 -9.79 -14.74 -10.79
C GLY A 193 -9.01 -13.43 -10.94
N ASN A 194 -7.68 -13.50 -10.74
CA ASN A 194 -6.78 -12.38 -11.02
C ASN A 194 -6.47 -12.22 -12.52
N ALA A 195 -6.84 -13.20 -13.36
CA ALA A 195 -6.56 -13.17 -14.80
C ALA A 195 -7.39 -12.12 -15.53
N ALA A 196 -8.68 -12.00 -15.19
CA ALA A 196 -9.67 -11.24 -15.97
C ALA A 196 -9.55 -9.70 -15.95
N ARG A 197 -8.50 -9.11 -15.35
CA ARG A 197 -8.31 -7.64 -15.24
C ARG A 197 -9.62 -6.90 -14.92
N MET A 198 -10.29 -7.32 -13.85
CA MET A 198 -11.63 -6.83 -13.48
C MET A 198 -11.61 -5.32 -13.21
N ALA A 199 -12.67 -4.62 -13.59
CA ALA A 199 -12.90 -3.20 -13.33
C ALA A 199 -14.32 -2.94 -12.80
N ILE A 200 -14.48 -1.78 -12.19
CA ILE A 200 -15.75 -1.26 -11.68
C ILE A 200 -16.19 -0.13 -12.61
N GLY A 201 -17.35 -0.28 -13.25
CA GLY A 201 -18.07 0.75 -13.98
C GLY A 201 -19.27 1.22 -13.16
N LEU A 202 -19.37 2.53 -12.98
CA LEU A 202 -20.48 3.18 -12.27
C LEU A 202 -21.09 4.23 -13.21
N GLU A 203 -22.29 3.93 -13.68
CA GLU A 203 -23.14 4.89 -14.39
C GLU A 203 -23.62 5.92 -13.37
N GLY A 204 -23.72 7.18 -13.78
CA GLY A 204 -23.93 8.29 -12.85
C GLY A 204 -25.06 9.20 -13.32
N HIS A 205 -26.30 8.75 -13.18
CA HIS A 205 -27.48 9.49 -13.65
C HIS A 205 -28.14 10.28 -12.50
N PHE A 206 -27.58 11.43 -12.17
CA PHE A 206 -27.98 12.20 -10.99
C PHE A 206 -29.28 12.97 -11.22
N SER A 207 -30.40 12.42 -10.76
CA SER A 207 -31.73 13.05 -10.86
C SER A 207 -32.09 14.00 -9.71
N ALA A 208 -31.28 14.04 -8.66
CA ALA A 208 -31.46 14.88 -7.47
C ALA A 208 -30.15 15.58 -7.08
N GLN A 209 -30.21 16.45 -6.06
CA GLN A 209 -29.01 17.07 -5.50
C GLN A 209 -28.00 15.99 -5.08
N PRO A 210 -26.74 16.05 -5.55
CA PRO A 210 -25.76 15.02 -5.26
C PRO A 210 -25.41 15.01 -3.78
N ASN A 211 -25.41 13.81 -3.20
CA ASN A 211 -24.93 13.59 -1.84
C ASN A 211 -23.42 13.30 -1.88
N ILE A 212 -22.61 14.37 -1.92
CA ILE A 212 -21.15 14.28 -2.02
C ILE A 212 -20.53 13.36 -0.96
N PRO A 213 -20.90 13.44 0.34
CA PRO A 213 -20.43 12.48 1.34
C PRO A 213 -20.77 11.02 1.02
N TYR A 214 -21.96 10.74 0.49
CA TYR A 214 -22.33 9.38 0.09
C TYR A 214 -21.51 8.91 -1.11
N ILE A 215 -21.26 9.77 -2.10
CA ILE A 215 -20.37 9.45 -3.24
C ILE A 215 -18.98 9.05 -2.73
N ARG A 216 -18.37 9.82 -1.81
CA ARG A 216 -17.09 9.47 -1.16
C ARG A 216 -17.15 8.09 -0.52
N ALA A 217 -18.13 7.88 0.37
CA ALA A 217 -18.26 6.65 1.14
C ALA A 217 -18.53 5.42 0.26
N ALA A 218 -19.31 5.59 -0.81
CA ALA A 218 -19.53 4.56 -1.81
C ALA A 218 -18.22 4.23 -2.54
N LEU A 219 -17.48 5.22 -3.03
CA LEU A 219 -16.17 5.01 -3.69
C LEU A 219 -15.14 4.36 -2.75
N ASP A 220 -15.07 4.79 -1.48
CA ASP A 220 -14.19 4.20 -0.47
C ASP A 220 -14.54 2.71 -0.26
N THR A 221 -15.83 2.38 -0.19
CA THR A 221 -16.30 1.00 -0.08
C THR A 221 -15.92 0.20 -1.33
N MET A 222 -16.19 0.74 -2.51
CA MET A 222 -15.93 0.08 -3.79
C MET A 222 -14.42 -0.14 -4.02
N SER A 223 -13.56 0.74 -3.49
CA SER A 223 -12.10 0.62 -3.57
C SER A 223 -11.55 -0.65 -2.90
N GLN A 224 -12.28 -1.25 -1.96
CA GLN A 224 -11.91 -2.51 -1.30
C GLN A 224 -11.82 -3.69 -2.29
N ALA A 225 -12.42 -3.59 -3.46
CA ALA A 225 -12.29 -4.60 -4.51
C ALA A 225 -10.87 -4.69 -5.10
N ASN A 226 -10.03 -3.68 -4.88
CA ASN A 226 -8.73 -3.51 -5.52
C ASN A 226 -8.81 -3.64 -7.06
N ALA A 227 -9.83 -3.00 -7.65
CA ALA A 227 -10.10 -2.93 -9.07
C ALA A 227 -10.22 -1.45 -9.49
N PRO A 228 -9.75 -1.05 -10.69
CA PRO A 228 -9.88 0.32 -11.15
C PRO A 228 -11.35 0.72 -11.30
N ILE A 229 -11.71 1.86 -10.73
CA ILE A 229 -13.06 2.44 -10.82
C ILE A 229 -13.12 3.42 -12.00
N TRP A 230 -14.15 3.29 -12.82
CA TRP A 230 -14.49 4.18 -13.91
C TRP A 230 -15.91 4.72 -13.71
N LEU A 231 -16.05 6.03 -13.79
CA LEU A 231 -17.36 6.66 -13.91
C LEU A 231 -17.68 6.69 -15.40
N THR A 232 -18.76 6.04 -15.81
CA THR A 232 -18.97 5.69 -17.22
C THR A 232 -20.00 6.57 -17.92
N GLU A 233 -21.00 7.07 -17.18
CA GLU A 233 -22.17 7.72 -17.76
C GLU A 233 -22.64 8.88 -16.86
N ILE A 234 -21.76 9.84 -16.55
CA ILE A 234 -22.15 10.96 -15.68
C ILE A 234 -23.05 11.94 -16.45
N ASP A 235 -24.26 12.12 -15.96
CA ASP A 235 -25.14 13.26 -16.26
C ASP A 235 -25.91 13.73 -15.03
N VAL A 236 -26.46 14.94 -15.12
CA VAL A 236 -27.21 15.59 -14.03
C VAL A 236 -28.51 16.11 -14.62
N ALA A 237 -29.63 15.84 -13.95
CA ALA A 237 -30.94 16.31 -14.39
C ALA A 237 -31.00 17.84 -14.54
N PRO A 238 -31.81 18.35 -15.49
CA PRO A 238 -31.92 19.77 -15.74
C PRO A 238 -32.50 20.51 -14.52
N GLY A 239 -31.89 21.64 -14.18
CA GLY A 239 -32.30 22.49 -13.06
C GLY A 239 -31.37 23.71 -12.90
N PRO A 240 -31.76 24.69 -12.06
CA PRO A 240 -30.97 25.93 -11.88
C PRO A 240 -29.56 25.67 -11.35
N ASP A 241 -29.35 24.55 -10.65
CA ASP A 241 -28.08 24.14 -10.07
C ASP A 241 -27.35 23.04 -10.88
N GLN A 242 -27.84 22.63 -12.06
CA GLN A 242 -27.29 21.49 -12.83
C GLN A 242 -25.77 21.59 -13.01
N ALA A 243 -25.27 22.77 -13.41
CA ALA A 243 -23.84 23.02 -13.59
C ALA A 243 -23.04 22.97 -12.27
N ARG A 244 -23.61 23.48 -11.18
CA ARG A 244 -22.99 23.45 -9.84
C ARG A 244 -22.88 22.02 -9.32
N HIS A 245 -23.94 21.23 -9.47
CA HIS A 245 -23.96 19.82 -9.08
C HIS A 245 -22.98 19.00 -9.90
N LEU A 246 -22.93 19.22 -11.23
CA LEU A 246 -21.92 18.60 -12.09
C LEU A 246 -20.50 18.92 -11.61
N GLU A 247 -20.21 20.19 -11.30
CA GLU A 247 -18.89 20.57 -10.77
C GLU A 247 -18.56 19.83 -9.46
N GLN A 248 -19.50 19.75 -8.53
CA GLN A 248 -19.30 19.06 -7.25
C GLN A 248 -19.03 17.56 -7.45
N ILE A 249 -19.80 16.90 -8.33
CA ILE A 249 -19.62 15.48 -8.64
C ILE A 249 -18.24 15.26 -9.29
N LEU A 250 -17.92 16.00 -10.35
CA LEU A 250 -16.67 15.84 -11.10
C LEU A 250 -15.44 16.06 -10.24
N ARG A 251 -15.43 17.08 -9.37
CA ARG A 251 -14.33 17.30 -8.42
C ARG A 251 -14.20 16.17 -7.42
N GLU A 252 -15.33 15.68 -6.90
CA GLU A 252 -15.33 14.62 -5.90
C GLU A 252 -14.76 13.31 -6.45
N VAL A 253 -15.22 12.89 -7.63
CA VAL A 253 -14.76 11.65 -8.26
C VAL A 253 -13.33 11.77 -8.77
N TYR A 254 -12.92 12.93 -9.31
CA TYR A 254 -11.53 13.16 -9.75
C TYR A 254 -10.54 13.13 -8.58
N ALA A 255 -10.94 13.62 -7.41
CA ALA A 255 -10.09 13.62 -6.21
C ALA A 255 -9.92 12.23 -5.57
N HIS A 256 -10.65 11.20 -6.01
CA HIS A 256 -10.59 9.87 -5.39
C HIS A 256 -9.50 8.99 -6.03
N PRO A 257 -8.51 8.50 -5.26
CA PRO A 257 -7.34 7.81 -5.83
C PRO A 257 -7.66 6.50 -6.54
N ALA A 258 -8.77 5.82 -6.21
CA ALA A 258 -9.19 4.60 -6.92
C ALA A 258 -9.92 4.86 -8.26
N VAL A 259 -10.23 6.11 -8.60
CA VAL A 259 -10.88 6.46 -9.87
C VAL A 259 -9.82 6.64 -10.96
N HIS A 260 -9.99 5.95 -12.07
CA HIS A 260 -9.01 5.87 -13.16
C HIS A 260 -9.50 6.54 -14.46
N GLY A 261 -10.75 7.00 -14.50
CA GLY A 261 -11.28 7.77 -15.62
C GLY A 261 -12.75 8.12 -15.46
N ILE A 262 -13.17 9.13 -16.23
CA ILE A 262 -14.53 9.67 -16.25
C ILE A 262 -15.02 9.76 -17.69
N ILE A 263 -16.22 9.28 -17.96
CA ILE A 263 -16.94 9.48 -19.21
C ILE A 263 -18.29 10.12 -18.87
N LEU A 264 -18.57 11.26 -19.51
CA LEU A 264 -19.83 11.99 -19.39
C LEU A 264 -20.87 11.42 -20.37
N TRP A 265 -22.13 11.33 -19.95
CA TRP A 265 -23.22 10.89 -20.82
C TRP A 265 -23.86 12.06 -21.57
N THR A 266 -23.09 12.63 -22.50
CA THR A 266 -23.40 13.93 -23.14
C THR A 266 -23.26 13.90 -24.67
N ALA A 267 -23.56 12.77 -25.29
CA ALA A 267 -23.52 12.64 -26.75
C ALA A 267 -24.44 13.67 -27.42
N TRP A 268 -23.96 14.30 -28.50
CA TRP A 268 -24.71 15.34 -29.19
C TRP A 268 -25.53 14.75 -30.33
N HIS A 269 -26.80 15.16 -30.42
CA HIS A 269 -27.64 14.94 -31.60
C HIS A 269 -28.34 16.25 -31.99
N PRO A 270 -28.73 16.43 -33.27
CA PRO A 270 -29.47 17.62 -33.70
C PRO A 270 -30.77 17.86 -32.94
N GLN A 271 -31.37 16.80 -32.38
CA GLN A 271 -32.62 16.83 -31.62
C GLN A 271 -32.42 17.10 -30.12
N GLY A 272 -31.17 17.15 -29.64
CA GLY A 272 -30.83 17.29 -28.22
C GLY A 272 -29.98 16.12 -27.70
N CYS A 273 -29.73 16.10 -26.40
CA CYS A 273 -29.00 15.05 -25.70
C CYS A 273 -29.96 14.34 -24.73
N TYR A 274 -29.54 13.20 -24.17
CA TYR A 274 -30.38 12.40 -23.27
C TYR A 274 -30.86 13.18 -22.03
N VAL A 275 -29.96 13.50 -21.11
CA VAL A 275 -30.27 14.25 -19.86
C VAL A 275 -29.53 15.58 -19.81
N MET A 276 -28.29 15.61 -20.28
CA MET A 276 -27.42 16.78 -20.17
C MET A 276 -26.69 17.04 -21.49
N CYS A 277 -26.81 18.25 -22.01
CA CYS A 277 -25.99 18.73 -23.12
C CYS A 277 -24.85 19.61 -22.60
N LEU A 278 -23.66 19.46 -23.16
CA LEU A 278 -22.56 20.40 -22.92
C LEU A 278 -22.61 21.60 -23.87
N THR A 279 -23.31 21.50 -24.99
CA THR A 279 -23.29 22.49 -26.06
C THR A 279 -24.63 22.55 -26.80
N ASP A 280 -24.93 23.68 -27.43
CA ASP A 280 -26.09 23.83 -28.31
C ASP A 280 -25.81 23.32 -29.74
N ASN A 281 -26.79 23.42 -30.65
CA ASN A 281 -26.64 22.96 -32.04
C ASN A 281 -25.63 23.77 -32.88
N ASN A 282 -25.19 24.93 -32.38
CA ASN A 282 -24.13 25.74 -32.99
C ASN A 282 -22.76 25.47 -32.35
N PHE A 283 -22.66 24.45 -31.48
CA PHE A 283 -21.49 24.11 -30.70
C PHE A 283 -21.01 25.25 -29.77
N LYS A 284 -21.95 26.10 -29.32
CA LYS A 284 -21.73 27.05 -28.23
C LYS A 284 -22.03 26.36 -26.90
N ASN A 285 -21.08 26.43 -25.96
CA ASN A 285 -21.23 25.83 -24.65
C ASN A 285 -22.49 26.30 -23.92
N LEU A 286 -23.10 25.34 -23.23
CA LEU A 286 -24.07 25.55 -22.18
C LEU A 286 -23.33 25.66 -20.83
N PRO A 287 -24.00 26.09 -19.73
CA PRO A 287 -23.34 26.20 -18.41
C PRO A 287 -22.62 24.91 -17.97
N ALA A 288 -23.17 23.73 -18.26
CA ALA A 288 -22.49 22.46 -18.00
C ALA A 288 -21.20 22.29 -18.83
N GLY A 289 -21.22 22.69 -20.11
CA GLY A 289 -20.03 22.73 -20.96
C GLY A 289 -18.99 23.72 -20.45
N ASP A 290 -19.41 24.87 -19.93
CA ASP A 290 -18.49 25.86 -19.33
C ASP A 290 -17.80 25.31 -18.08
N ILE A 291 -18.49 24.51 -17.27
CA ILE A 291 -17.89 23.79 -16.13
C ILE A 291 -16.89 22.75 -16.61
N VAL A 292 -17.22 21.93 -17.60
CA VAL A 292 -16.28 20.94 -18.14
C VAL A 292 -15.05 21.62 -18.72
N ASP A 293 -15.22 22.68 -19.51
CA ASP A 293 -14.10 23.44 -20.05
C ASP A 293 -13.28 24.15 -18.96
N LYS A 294 -13.93 24.62 -17.89
CA LYS A 294 -13.26 25.16 -16.69
C LYS A 294 -12.40 24.09 -16.04
N LEU A 295 -12.95 22.90 -15.78
CA LEU A 295 -12.24 21.81 -15.14
C LEU A 295 -11.12 21.26 -16.03
N ILE A 296 -11.30 21.15 -17.35
CA ILE A 296 -10.23 20.79 -18.30
C ILE A 296 -9.07 21.80 -18.21
N ARG A 297 -9.37 23.10 -18.08
CA ARG A 297 -8.34 24.14 -17.90
C ARG A 297 -7.68 24.11 -16.52
N GLU A 298 -8.42 23.71 -15.48
CA GLU A 298 -7.89 23.59 -14.11
C GLU A 298 -7.05 22.32 -13.93
N TRP A 299 -7.49 21.19 -14.45
CA TRP A 299 -6.83 19.88 -14.41
C TRP A 299 -5.77 19.72 -15.50
N LYS A 300 -5.11 20.81 -15.83
CA LYS A 300 -4.04 20.86 -16.80
C LYS A 300 -2.98 21.81 -16.27
N THR A 301 -1.74 21.35 -16.27
CA THR A 301 -0.61 22.26 -16.07
C THR A 301 -0.62 23.32 -17.16
N ARG A 302 -0.67 24.59 -16.76
CA ARG A 302 -0.55 25.71 -17.70
C ARG A 302 0.84 25.67 -18.33
N SER A 303 0.90 25.99 -19.63
CA SER A 303 2.21 26.25 -20.24
C SER A 303 2.87 27.37 -19.46
N HIS A 304 4.09 27.12 -19.02
CA HIS A 304 4.84 28.08 -18.26
C HIS A 304 6.29 28.00 -18.72
N VAL A 305 6.85 29.18 -18.93
CA VAL A 305 8.23 29.37 -19.30
C VAL A 305 8.96 29.66 -18.01
N GLY A 306 10.00 28.89 -17.76
CA GLY A 306 10.95 29.24 -16.72
C GLY A 306 12.35 29.21 -17.27
N VAL A 307 13.20 29.99 -16.62
CA VAL A 307 14.62 30.01 -16.92
C VAL A 307 15.21 28.92 -16.05
N ALA A 308 15.90 27.99 -16.69
CA ALA A 308 16.70 27.05 -15.93
C ALA A 308 17.73 27.87 -15.13
N ASP A 309 18.01 27.48 -13.90
CA ASP A 309 18.97 28.20 -13.07
C ASP A 309 20.39 28.16 -13.66
N ALA A 310 21.36 28.72 -12.93
CA ALA A 310 22.75 28.80 -13.39
C ALA A 310 23.38 27.43 -13.73
N ASP A 311 22.75 26.34 -13.28
CA ASP A 311 23.20 24.97 -13.40
C ASP A 311 22.35 24.12 -14.36
N GLY A 312 21.32 24.74 -14.97
CA GLY A 312 20.49 24.12 -16.00
C GLY A 312 19.26 23.40 -15.48
N TYR A 313 18.91 23.54 -14.20
CA TYR A 313 17.72 22.91 -13.60
C TYR A 313 16.47 23.79 -13.68
N TYR A 314 15.32 23.16 -13.87
CA TYR A 314 14.02 23.81 -13.83
C TYR A 314 12.98 22.94 -13.11
N GLU A 315 12.50 23.41 -11.96
CA GLU A 315 11.51 22.74 -11.14
C GLU A 315 10.10 23.31 -11.34
N THR A 316 9.10 22.42 -11.38
CA THR A 316 7.68 22.76 -11.44
C THR A 316 6.82 21.56 -11.01
N GLU A 317 5.59 21.83 -10.58
CA GLU A 317 4.55 20.84 -10.31
C GLU A 317 3.70 20.62 -11.56
N LEU A 318 3.46 19.36 -11.90
CA LEU A 318 2.75 18.96 -13.10
C LEU A 318 1.58 18.04 -12.73
N PHE A 319 0.42 18.28 -13.32
CA PHE A 319 -0.63 17.26 -13.37
C PHE A 319 -0.11 16.01 -14.09
N HIS A 320 -0.64 14.83 -13.76
CA HIS A 320 -0.32 13.62 -14.53
C HIS A 320 -0.63 13.85 -16.01
N GLY A 321 0.26 13.44 -16.91
CA GLY A 321 0.18 13.67 -18.33
C GLY A 321 1.53 13.62 -19.06
N ASP A 322 1.48 13.76 -20.38
CA ASP A 322 2.64 13.91 -21.24
C ASP A 322 2.94 15.39 -21.46
N TYR A 323 4.22 15.71 -21.54
CA TYR A 323 4.78 17.04 -21.63
C TYR A 323 5.81 17.10 -22.75
N LYS A 324 5.92 18.25 -23.41
CA LYS A 324 7.00 18.60 -24.32
C LYS A 324 7.76 19.73 -23.68
N VAL A 325 9.00 19.46 -23.36
CA VAL A 325 9.91 20.39 -22.73
C VAL A 325 10.83 20.94 -23.81
N THR A 326 10.73 22.24 -24.08
CA THR A 326 11.54 22.93 -25.08
C THR A 326 12.58 23.82 -24.39
N VAL A 327 13.85 23.60 -24.66
CA VAL A 327 14.97 24.33 -24.10
C VAL A 327 15.56 25.23 -25.18
N THR A 328 15.66 26.52 -24.91
CA THR A 328 16.31 27.51 -25.78
C THR A 328 17.38 28.23 -24.98
N HIS A 329 18.59 28.34 -25.53
CA HIS A 329 19.70 29.05 -24.88
C HIS A 329 20.33 30.08 -25.84
N PRO A 330 20.46 31.37 -25.45
CA PRO A 330 20.96 32.43 -26.34
C PRO A 330 22.35 32.16 -26.91
N ALA A 331 23.24 31.52 -26.15
CA ALA A 331 24.60 31.21 -26.61
C ALA A 331 24.67 30.02 -27.59
N ALA A 332 23.65 29.15 -27.61
CA ALA A 332 23.63 27.94 -28.44
C ALA A 332 22.96 28.17 -29.81
N ASN A 333 22.31 29.32 -30.01
CA ASN A 333 21.53 29.69 -31.20
C ASN A 333 20.61 28.57 -31.73
N SER A 334 20.17 27.67 -30.85
CA SER A 334 19.44 26.44 -31.16
C SER A 334 18.46 26.11 -30.05
N THR A 335 17.44 25.33 -30.39
CA THR A 335 16.34 24.91 -29.52
C THR A 335 16.25 23.39 -29.55
N VAL A 336 16.17 22.75 -28.37
CA VAL A 336 16.01 21.30 -28.20
C VAL A 336 14.66 21.02 -27.56
N ALA A 337 13.91 20.03 -28.06
CA ALA A 337 12.63 19.63 -27.48
C ALA A 337 12.64 18.13 -27.11
N GLN A 338 12.12 17.80 -25.94
CA GLN A 338 12.03 16.44 -25.41
C GLN A 338 10.63 16.17 -24.85
N SER A 339 10.15 14.92 -24.97
CA SER A 339 8.89 14.48 -24.40
C SER A 339 9.09 13.79 -23.04
N LEU A 340 8.18 14.02 -22.09
CA LEU A 340 8.18 13.47 -20.72
C LEU A 340 6.76 13.00 -20.37
N SER A 341 6.61 11.89 -19.64
CA SER A 341 5.30 11.42 -19.11
C SER A 341 5.32 11.43 -17.59
N VAL A 342 4.21 11.82 -16.97
CA VAL A 342 3.98 11.85 -15.52
C VAL A 342 2.72 11.03 -15.25
N ASP A 343 2.78 9.87 -14.59
CA ASP A 343 1.60 9.03 -14.37
C ASP A 343 1.57 8.38 -12.96
N LYS A 344 0.50 7.63 -12.66
CA LYS A 344 0.26 6.99 -11.36
C LYS A 344 0.96 5.63 -11.21
N GLU A 345 1.32 4.99 -12.33
CA GLU A 345 1.94 3.66 -12.40
C GLU A 345 3.44 3.71 -12.73
N SER A 346 4.00 4.88 -13.03
CA SER A 346 5.44 5.14 -12.96
C SER A 346 5.99 4.89 -11.55
N ASP A 347 5.09 4.64 -10.58
CA ASP A 347 5.33 4.16 -9.23
C ASP A 347 5.01 2.64 -9.01
N ASN A 348 4.88 1.79 -10.03
CA ASN A 348 4.43 0.39 -9.85
C ASN A 348 5.25 -0.71 -10.53
N GLU A 349 6.56 -0.50 -10.65
CA GLU A 349 7.53 -1.59 -10.61
C GLU A 349 8.65 -1.18 -9.64
N PHE A 350 8.49 -1.42 -8.34
CA PHE A 350 9.52 -1.10 -7.36
C PHE A 350 10.23 -2.36 -6.88
N THR A 351 11.02 -2.91 -7.79
CA THR A 351 12.36 -3.37 -7.41
C THR A 351 13.12 -2.15 -6.86
N ILE A 352 14.19 -2.32 -6.07
CA ILE A 352 15.15 -1.22 -5.85
C ILE A 352 15.76 -0.87 -7.23
N HIS A 353 15.05 -0.07 -8.03
CA HIS A 353 15.53 0.42 -9.30
C HIS A 353 16.42 1.60 -8.98
N CYS A 354 17.71 1.32 -8.96
CA CYS A 354 18.57 1.91 -9.95
C CYS A 354 17.83 2.75 -11.02
N VAL A 355 17.67 4.05 -10.80
CA VAL A 355 17.10 4.95 -11.82
C VAL A 355 18.22 5.50 -12.70
N LYS A 356 17.90 5.80 -13.95
CA LYS A 356 18.87 6.37 -14.89
C LYS A 356 19.22 7.82 -14.54
N GLU A 357 18.24 8.56 -14.05
CA GLU A 357 18.37 9.96 -13.65
C GLU A 357 17.76 10.12 -12.26
N PRO A 358 18.41 10.86 -11.35
CA PRO A 358 17.93 11.05 -9.99
C PRO A 358 16.72 12.00 -9.98
N GLU A 359 15.79 11.77 -9.05
CA GLU A 359 14.64 12.67 -8.87
C GLU A 359 15.04 13.94 -8.10
N LYS A 360 14.14 14.93 -8.11
CA LYS A 360 14.34 16.19 -7.40
C LYS A 360 14.46 16.00 -5.88
N PRO A 361 15.12 16.94 -5.18
CA PRO A 361 15.19 16.91 -3.73
C PRO A 361 13.82 16.86 -3.07
N LEU A 362 13.63 15.93 -2.12
CA LEU A 362 12.47 15.98 -1.23
C LEU A 362 12.48 17.28 -0.41
N TYR A 363 11.32 17.74 0.06
CA TYR A 363 11.21 18.95 0.88
C TYR A 363 11.85 20.21 0.25
N GLY A 364 11.97 20.26 -1.08
CA GLY A 364 12.67 21.34 -1.79
C GLY A 364 14.13 21.52 -1.35
N GLY A 365 14.81 20.46 -0.93
CA GLY A 365 16.20 20.47 -0.47
C GLY A 365 16.38 20.81 1.02
N GLY A 366 15.32 21.23 1.72
CA GLY A 366 15.39 21.60 3.14
C GLY A 366 16.40 22.71 3.40
N ILE A 367 17.36 22.50 4.30
CA ILE A 367 18.43 23.48 4.59
C ILE A 367 19.59 23.45 3.58
N LEU A 368 19.56 22.56 2.59
CA LEU A 368 20.58 22.50 1.53
C LEU A 368 20.23 23.36 0.31
N LYS A 369 18.99 23.87 0.22
CA LYS A 369 18.46 24.58 -0.96
C LYS A 369 19.21 25.84 -1.37
N ASP A 370 19.91 26.47 -0.42
CA ASP A 370 20.63 27.74 -0.62
C ASP A 370 22.15 27.54 -0.84
N MET A 371 22.62 26.28 -0.92
CA MET A 371 24.01 25.97 -1.24
C MET A 371 24.26 26.14 -2.74
N LYS A 372 25.31 26.85 -3.14
CA LYS A 372 25.66 27.00 -4.56
C LYS A 372 26.07 25.65 -5.15
N ASP A 373 25.67 25.34 -6.38
CA ASP A 373 25.94 24.06 -7.04
C ASP A 373 27.43 23.67 -7.19
N THR A 374 28.34 24.65 -7.10
CA THR A 374 29.79 24.39 -7.02
C THR A 374 30.25 23.85 -5.67
N GLU A 375 29.44 24.00 -4.61
CA GLU A 375 29.64 23.42 -3.27
C GLU A 375 28.88 22.09 -3.12
N ALA A 376 27.82 21.84 -3.92
CA ALA A 376 26.97 20.64 -3.86
C ALA A 376 27.53 19.42 -4.64
N LYS A 377 28.55 19.60 -5.51
CA LYS A 377 29.25 18.48 -6.17
C LYS A 377 30.28 17.86 -5.23
N ALA A 378 29.87 16.85 -4.48
CA ALA A 378 30.79 16.07 -3.66
C ALA A 378 31.60 15.07 -4.50
N SER A 379 32.64 15.51 -5.22
CA SER A 379 33.60 14.56 -5.81
C SER A 379 34.53 14.04 -4.72
N ALA A 380 34.40 12.75 -4.38
CA ALA A 380 35.33 12.07 -3.48
C ALA A 380 36.64 11.73 -4.22
N GLY A 381 37.47 12.74 -4.48
CA GLY A 381 38.85 12.59 -4.92
C GLY A 381 39.82 12.65 -3.74
N GLY A 382 39.95 11.58 -2.94
CA GLY A 382 40.78 11.59 -1.72
C GLY A 382 41.75 10.40 -1.59
N LYS A 383 43.06 10.68 -1.55
CA LYS A 383 44.13 9.70 -1.27
C LYS A 383 43.93 8.97 0.06
N LYS A 384 44.30 7.67 0.08
CA LYS A 384 44.49 6.83 1.29
C LYS A 384 45.11 7.62 2.46
N LEU A 385 44.35 7.84 3.53
CA LEU A 385 44.92 8.20 4.84
C LEU A 385 45.20 6.90 5.60
N LEU A 386 46.48 6.50 5.61
CA LEU A 386 46.98 5.37 6.39
C LEU A 386 47.21 5.82 7.84
N SER A 387 46.73 5.05 8.82
CA SER A 387 47.43 4.98 10.11
C SER A 387 47.35 3.58 10.73
N ALA A 388 48.32 3.33 11.60
CA ALA A 388 49.02 2.07 11.74
C ALA A 388 48.24 1.00 12.55
N LYS A 389 47.44 0.19 11.85
CA LYS A 389 47.21 -1.26 12.05
C LYS A 389 46.09 -1.76 11.11
N THR A 390 46.38 -1.68 9.82
CA THR A 390 45.79 -2.40 8.66
C THR A 390 44.36 -2.99 8.74
N LYS A 391 43.37 -2.23 8.24
CA LYS A 391 42.35 -2.55 7.22
C LYS A 391 41.96 -1.21 6.53
N SER A 392 41.61 -1.21 5.24
CA SER A 392 41.42 -0.01 4.39
C SER A 392 40.46 1.04 4.97
N ALA A 393 40.85 2.32 4.97
CA ALA A 393 40.01 3.45 5.40
C ALA A 393 39.10 3.96 4.25
N PRO A 394 37.85 4.40 4.54
CA PRO A 394 36.95 4.96 3.54
C PRO A 394 37.51 6.24 2.89
N VAL A 395 37.16 6.48 1.62
CA VAL A 395 37.50 7.73 0.92
C VAL A 395 36.47 8.79 1.27
N LYS A 396 36.90 9.89 1.90
CA LYS A 396 36.03 11.00 2.30
C LYS A 396 35.72 11.92 1.10
N GLY A 397 34.44 12.16 0.83
CA GLY A 397 33.95 13.13 -0.15
C GLY A 397 34.08 14.59 0.30
N SER A 398 33.67 15.53 -0.56
CA SER A 398 33.57 16.95 -0.20
C SER A 398 32.63 17.14 1.00
N VAL A 399 32.98 18.09 1.86
CA VAL A 399 32.24 18.38 3.09
C VAL A 399 31.29 19.56 2.85
N LEU A 400 30.00 19.33 3.05
CA LEU A 400 28.96 20.36 3.05
C LEU A 400 28.84 20.94 4.46
N LYS A 401 28.97 22.27 4.58
CA LYS A 401 28.79 22.96 5.86
C LYS A 401 27.31 23.31 6.04
N VAL A 402 26.70 22.83 7.11
CA VAL A 402 25.27 23.03 7.41
C VAL A 402 25.09 23.77 8.71
N GLU A 403 24.03 24.58 8.84
CA GLU A 403 23.65 25.22 10.10
C GLU A 403 22.56 24.39 10.77
N LEU A 404 22.89 23.77 11.90
CA LEU A 404 21.97 22.91 12.64
C LEU A 404 21.35 23.68 13.82
N LYS A 405 20.10 23.35 14.10
CA LYS A 405 19.33 23.82 15.24
C LYS A 405 19.45 22.79 16.36
N LYS A 406 19.39 23.28 17.58
CA LYS A 406 19.35 22.45 18.79
C LYS A 406 18.01 21.71 18.88
N ASP A 407 18.05 20.46 19.33
CA ASP A 407 16.88 19.62 19.62
C ASP A 407 15.98 19.43 18.37
N HIS A 408 16.63 19.09 17.25
CA HIS A 408 15.96 18.84 15.98
C HIS A 408 16.41 17.50 15.37
N HIS A 409 15.44 16.80 14.82
CA HIS A 409 15.65 15.71 13.87
C HIS A 409 15.91 16.27 12.49
N TYR A 410 16.81 15.64 11.74
CA TYR A 410 17.14 15.98 10.37
C TYR A 410 16.88 14.78 9.47
N ALA A 411 15.86 14.87 8.63
CA ALA A 411 15.58 13.87 7.62
C ALA A 411 16.47 14.12 6.40
N LEU A 412 17.28 13.14 6.04
CA LEU A 412 18.17 13.17 4.87
C LEU A 412 17.55 12.32 3.76
N SER A 413 17.52 12.88 2.55
CA SER A 413 17.39 12.11 1.32
C SER A 413 18.46 12.51 0.31
N ALA A 414 19.01 11.55 -0.43
CA ALA A 414 19.95 11.83 -1.51
C ALA A 414 19.93 10.69 -2.54
N TRP A 415 19.95 11.01 -3.82
CA TRP A 415 20.27 10.04 -4.86
C TRP A 415 21.78 9.91 -4.96
N LEU A 416 22.27 8.67 -4.91
CA LEU A 416 23.70 8.40 -4.90
C LEU A 416 24.07 7.37 -5.96
N GLN A 417 25.23 7.57 -6.57
CA GLN A 417 25.83 6.67 -7.56
C GLN A 417 27.35 6.63 -7.38
N LEU A 418 28.00 5.55 -7.81
CA LEU A 418 29.46 5.50 -7.94
C LEU A 418 29.92 5.82 -9.37
N SER A 419 31.08 6.44 -9.53
CA SER A 419 31.66 6.66 -10.87
C SER A 419 32.03 5.35 -11.57
N LYS A 420 32.36 4.30 -10.80
CA LYS A 420 32.65 2.95 -11.31
C LYS A 420 32.38 1.87 -10.26
N GLY A 421 32.02 0.67 -10.72
CA GLY A 421 31.81 -0.50 -9.87
C GLY A 421 30.56 -0.41 -8.98
N THR A 422 30.52 -1.25 -7.95
CA THR A 422 29.45 -1.34 -6.95
C THR A 422 30.08 -1.30 -5.57
N GLY A 423 29.47 -0.59 -4.62
CA GLY A 423 29.98 -0.45 -3.27
C GLY A 423 28.97 0.21 -2.33
N ASP A 424 29.33 0.25 -1.06
CA ASP A 424 28.50 0.89 -0.04
C ASP A 424 28.84 2.39 0.01
N ILE A 425 27.82 3.24 0.10
CA ILE A 425 27.95 4.68 0.33
C ILE A 425 27.28 5.01 1.65
N ARG A 426 28.03 5.67 2.53
CA ARG A 426 27.61 6.11 3.86
C ARG A 426 27.49 7.63 3.87
N ALA A 427 26.33 8.14 4.31
CA ALA A 427 26.14 9.55 4.60
C ALA A 427 26.44 9.83 6.08
N VAL A 428 27.21 10.88 6.37
CA VAL A 428 27.63 11.25 7.73
C VAL A 428 27.28 12.71 8.00
N LEU A 429 26.52 12.95 9.06
CA LEU A 429 26.24 14.27 9.62
C LEU A 429 27.01 14.46 10.93
N VAL A 430 28.01 15.34 10.91
CA VAL A 430 28.74 15.77 12.11
C VAL A 430 27.99 16.93 12.74
N THR A 431 27.54 16.76 13.98
CA THR A 431 26.80 17.78 14.73
C THR A 431 27.75 18.77 15.41
N PRO A 432 27.29 19.96 15.86
CA PRO A 432 28.15 21.01 16.43
C PRO A 432 28.95 20.59 17.67
N ASP A 433 28.51 19.54 18.37
CA ASP A 433 29.23 18.91 19.49
C ASP A 433 30.37 17.96 19.04
N GLY A 434 30.64 17.87 17.73
CA GLY A 434 31.71 17.07 17.13
C GLY A 434 31.37 15.59 16.94
N LYS A 435 30.14 15.15 17.20
CA LYS A 435 29.74 13.75 17.03
C LYS A 435 29.48 13.41 15.57
N PHE A 436 30.00 12.26 15.14
CA PHE A 436 29.80 11.72 13.80
C PHE A 436 28.55 10.83 13.80
N ASN A 437 27.46 11.30 13.21
CA ASN A 437 26.22 10.54 13.10
C ASN A 437 26.11 9.97 11.70
N THR A 438 25.94 8.66 11.58
CA THR A 438 25.61 8.07 10.28
C THR A 438 24.15 8.32 9.99
N ALA A 439 23.90 9.11 8.94
CA ALA A 439 22.57 9.46 8.53
C ALA A 439 21.92 8.36 7.68
N GLY A 440 22.71 7.55 6.99
CA GLY A 440 22.22 6.37 6.27
C GLY A 440 23.34 5.69 5.50
N VAL A 441 23.09 4.48 5.03
CA VAL A 441 24.01 3.72 4.18
C VAL A 441 23.21 2.96 3.15
N ILE A 442 23.67 2.99 1.89
CA ILE A 442 23.07 2.22 0.79
C ILE A 442 24.14 1.50 -0.02
N VAL A 443 23.72 0.46 -0.74
CA VAL A 443 24.52 -0.10 -1.85
C VAL A 443 24.22 0.74 -3.09
N ALA A 444 25.28 1.27 -3.72
CA ALA A 444 25.19 2.01 -4.98
C ALA A 444 26.13 1.40 -6.02
N GLN A 445 25.83 1.60 -7.30
CA GLN A 445 26.67 1.13 -8.40
C GLN A 445 26.79 2.18 -9.49
N SER A 446 27.69 1.97 -10.44
CA SER A 446 27.86 2.87 -11.60
C SER A 446 26.72 2.72 -12.62
N GLY A 447 26.32 3.84 -13.21
CA GLY A 447 25.20 3.96 -14.16
C GLY A 447 23.82 3.78 -13.51
N CYS A 448 23.70 4.10 -12.22
CA CYS A 448 22.63 3.66 -11.36
C CYS A 448 22.39 4.53 -10.12
N TRP A 449 21.48 5.50 -10.21
CA TRP A 449 21.10 6.31 -9.07
C TRP A 449 20.23 5.51 -8.11
N THR A 450 20.61 5.51 -6.83
CA THR A 450 19.88 4.82 -5.76
C THR A 450 19.56 5.82 -4.66
N MET A 451 18.30 5.87 -4.23
CA MET A 451 17.84 6.77 -3.16
C MET A 451 18.32 6.26 -1.80
N LEU A 452 19.05 7.09 -1.07
CA LEU A 452 19.27 6.99 0.36
C LEU A 452 18.20 7.80 1.08
N LYS A 453 17.46 7.19 2.00
CA LYS A 453 16.67 7.88 3.01
C LYS A 453 17.22 7.57 4.40
N GLY A 454 17.19 8.56 5.27
CA GLY A 454 17.61 8.40 6.66
C GLY A 454 17.66 9.73 7.36
N GLY A 455 18.63 9.92 8.25
CA GLY A 455 18.82 11.17 8.95
C GLY A 455 19.57 11.02 10.26
N ALA A 456 19.67 12.13 10.99
CA ALA A 456 20.31 12.17 12.30
C ALA A 456 19.67 13.25 13.18
N THR A 457 19.99 13.22 14.47
CA THR A 457 19.47 14.20 15.45
C THR A 457 20.59 15.12 15.91
N SER A 458 20.32 16.43 15.98
CA SER A 458 21.22 17.40 16.59
C SER A 458 20.67 17.88 17.94
N TYR A 459 21.47 17.74 18.99
CA TYR A 459 21.17 18.26 20.34
C TYR A 459 21.90 19.58 20.65
N ALA A 460 22.54 20.16 19.65
CA ALA A 460 23.25 21.44 19.74
C ALA A 460 22.94 22.29 18.51
N ALA A 461 22.92 23.61 18.70
CA ALA A 461 22.83 24.56 17.60
C ALA A 461 24.23 24.98 17.15
N GLY A 462 24.41 25.24 15.86
CA GLY A 462 25.66 25.71 15.29
C GLY A 462 26.02 25.00 13.99
N LYS A 463 27.27 25.19 13.57
CA LYS A 463 27.80 24.60 12.33
C LYS A 463 28.04 23.10 12.47
N GLY A 464 27.59 22.34 11.47
CA GLY A 464 27.85 20.92 11.28
C GLY A 464 28.39 20.61 9.88
N ASP A 465 28.77 19.37 9.67
CA ASP A 465 29.35 18.87 8.42
C ASP A 465 28.53 17.69 7.88
N LEU A 466 28.04 17.75 6.65
CA LEU A 466 27.47 16.61 5.93
C LEU A 466 28.45 16.15 4.85
N PHE A 467 28.77 14.85 4.80
CA PHE A 467 29.61 14.30 3.73
C PHE A 467 29.27 12.82 3.47
N PHE A 468 29.77 12.31 2.35
CA PHE A 468 29.63 10.90 1.97
C PHE A 468 30.98 10.19 1.98
N GLU A 469 30.95 8.92 2.35
CA GLU A 469 32.09 8.01 2.36
C GLU A 469 31.74 6.75 1.58
N THR A 470 32.71 6.14 0.90
CA THR A 470 32.52 4.83 0.25
C THR A 470 33.63 3.85 0.61
N ASN A 471 33.28 2.56 0.62
CA ASN A 471 34.21 1.46 0.90
C ASN A 471 35.02 1.00 -0.32
N VAL A 472 34.73 1.53 -1.52
CA VAL A 472 35.45 1.21 -2.76
C VAL A 472 36.24 2.43 -3.27
N THR A 473 37.22 2.19 -4.14
CA THR A 473 37.97 3.28 -4.80
C THR A 473 37.20 3.78 -6.03
N ALA A 474 36.14 4.55 -5.79
CA ALA A 474 35.34 5.23 -6.79
C ALA A 474 34.92 6.62 -6.28
N GLU A 475 34.53 7.50 -7.19
CA GLU A 475 33.94 8.79 -6.81
C GLU A 475 32.48 8.56 -6.46
N VAL A 476 32.02 9.16 -5.35
CA VAL A 476 30.60 9.24 -5.02
C VAL A 476 30.01 10.42 -5.80
N MET A 477 28.90 10.20 -6.47
CA MET A 477 28.08 11.25 -7.08
C MET A 477 26.78 11.34 -6.27
N ALA A 478 26.35 12.56 -5.99
CA ALA A 478 25.18 12.83 -5.17
C ALA A 478 24.33 13.92 -5.84
N GLU A 479 23.04 13.65 -6.00
CA GLU A 479 22.05 14.56 -6.60
C GLU A 479 20.73 14.47 -5.82
N GLY A 480 19.83 15.43 -6.05
CA GLY A 480 18.52 15.44 -5.38
C GLY A 480 18.59 15.46 -3.84
N MET A 481 19.60 16.13 -3.28
CA MET A 481 19.85 16.10 -1.84
C MET A 481 18.89 17.00 -1.06
N ALA A 482 18.35 16.47 0.04
CA ALA A 482 17.57 17.23 0.99
C ALA A 482 17.98 16.90 2.42
N LEU A 483 18.09 17.93 3.25
CA LEU A 483 18.26 17.80 4.69
C LEU A 483 17.18 18.64 5.37
N GLN A 484 16.07 18.02 5.75
CA GLN A 484 14.92 18.73 6.30
C GLN A 484 14.95 18.70 7.85
N PRO A 485 15.02 19.87 8.52
CA PRO A 485 14.87 19.95 9.96
C PRO A 485 13.41 19.76 10.38
N PHE A 486 13.23 19.02 11.47
CA PHE A 486 12.01 18.96 12.26
C PHE A 486 12.38 19.14 13.72
N SER A 487 11.74 20.06 14.41
CA SER A 487 11.76 20.07 15.87
C SER A 487 11.15 18.77 16.42
N PHE A 488 11.45 18.44 17.67
CA PHE A 488 10.86 17.25 18.30
C PHE A 488 9.33 17.31 18.35
N ASP A 489 8.75 18.49 18.53
CA ASP A 489 7.30 18.70 18.51
C ASP A 489 6.72 18.46 17.10
N GLU A 490 7.32 19.05 16.05
CA GLU A 490 6.88 18.83 14.66
C GLU A 490 6.96 17.35 14.27
N TRP A 491 8.04 16.64 14.66
CA TRP A 491 8.15 15.21 14.41
C TRP A 491 7.08 14.41 15.16
N ASN A 492 6.80 14.79 16.41
CA ASN A 492 5.78 14.13 17.22
C ASN A 492 4.36 14.36 16.67
N ASP A 493 4.08 15.55 16.14
CA ASP A 493 2.82 15.87 15.47
C ASP A 493 2.66 15.01 14.20
N HIS A 494 3.71 14.90 13.37
CA HIS A 494 3.71 14.00 12.21
C HIS A 494 3.47 12.53 12.58
N ARG A 495 4.04 12.06 13.69
CA ARG A 495 3.74 10.71 14.21
C ARG A 495 2.28 10.58 14.63
N THR A 496 1.74 11.58 15.31
CA THR A 496 0.35 11.58 15.78
C THR A 496 -0.63 11.55 14.61
N GLU A 497 -0.37 12.33 13.57
CA GLU A 497 -1.15 12.29 12.31
C GLU A 497 -1.07 10.93 11.63
N SER A 498 0.15 10.35 11.56
CA SER A 498 0.35 9.00 11.00
C SER A 498 -0.39 7.94 11.80
N ILE A 499 -0.37 8.01 13.14
CA ILE A 499 -1.12 7.10 14.02
C ILE A 499 -2.62 7.26 13.80
N LYS A 500 -3.12 8.49 13.77
CA LYS A 500 -4.55 8.75 13.52
C LYS A 500 -4.99 8.14 12.20
N LYS A 501 -4.19 8.30 11.14
CA LYS A 501 -4.48 7.75 9.83
C LYS A 501 -4.40 6.22 9.77
N GLU A 502 -3.36 5.62 10.35
CA GLU A 502 -3.00 4.21 10.12
C GLU A 502 -3.46 3.27 11.24
N ARG A 503 -3.84 3.80 12.41
CA ARG A 503 -4.14 3.01 13.62
C ARG A 503 -5.53 3.28 14.17
N THR A 504 -6.22 4.33 13.74
CA THR A 504 -7.54 4.68 14.25
C THR A 504 -8.60 4.66 13.16
N LYS A 505 -9.85 4.56 13.58
CA LYS A 505 -11.03 4.56 12.72
C LYS A 505 -12.12 5.38 13.38
N LYS A 506 -12.86 6.14 12.56
CA LYS A 506 -14.11 6.75 12.98
C LYS A 506 -15.21 5.69 12.95
N VAL A 507 -15.94 5.56 14.05
CA VAL A 507 -17.02 4.60 14.22
C VAL A 507 -18.31 5.28 14.66
N LYS A 508 -19.42 4.68 14.26
CA LYS A 508 -20.77 5.13 14.63
C LYS A 508 -21.52 4.01 15.33
N ILE A 509 -22.00 4.27 16.54
CA ILE A 509 -22.79 3.33 17.33
C ILE A 509 -24.21 3.87 17.49
N THR A 510 -25.19 3.13 17.01
CA THR A 510 -26.62 3.44 17.19
C THR A 510 -27.18 2.54 18.27
N VAL A 511 -27.83 3.12 19.28
CA VAL A 511 -28.44 2.42 20.40
C VAL A 511 -29.96 2.56 20.34
N GLU A 512 -30.65 1.42 20.32
CA GLU A 512 -32.11 1.34 20.31
C GLU A 512 -32.63 0.47 21.46
N GLY A 513 -33.84 0.75 21.93
CA GLY A 513 -34.56 -0.07 22.90
C GLY A 513 -35.18 -1.32 22.26
N ALA A 514 -35.79 -2.17 23.09
CA ALA A 514 -36.46 -3.39 22.64
C ALA A 514 -37.65 -3.13 21.69
N ASP A 515 -38.26 -1.96 21.79
CA ASP A 515 -39.32 -1.44 20.92
C ASP A 515 -38.80 -0.89 19.58
N GLY A 516 -37.47 -0.80 19.40
CA GLY A 516 -36.83 -0.22 18.23
C GLY A 516 -36.68 1.31 18.29
N GLU A 517 -37.08 1.95 19.39
CA GLU A 517 -36.95 3.39 19.56
C GLU A 517 -35.51 3.79 19.91
N ALA A 518 -35.07 4.95 19.42
CA ALA A 518 -33.74 5.47 19.71
C ALA A 518 -33.59 5.81 21.21
N LEU A 519 -32.51 5.32 21.83
CA LEU A 519 -32.19 5.65 23.23
C LEU A 519 -31.25 6.86 23.29
N ALA A 520 -31.84 8.06 23.36
CA ALA A 520 -31.09 9.29 23.56
C ALA A 520 -30.49 9.38 24.97
N ASN A 521 -29.30 10.00 25.10
CA ASN A 521 -28.56 10.12 26.36
C ASN A 521 -28.19 8.78 27.02
N ALA A 522 -28.15 7.68 26.25
CA ALA A 522 -27.60 6.41 26.71
C ALA A 522 -26.09 6.54 26.88
N GLU A 523 -25.57 6.14 28.03
CA GLU A 523 -24.14 6.07 28.32
C GLU A 523 -23.56 4.85 27.60
N VAL A 524 -22.60 5.08 26.71
CA VAL A 524 -21.93 4.04 25.95
C VAL A 524 -20.46 4.03 26.35
N LYS A 525 -19.96 2.84 26.71
CA LYS A 525 -18.55 2.59 27.00
C LYS A 525 -18.02 1.54 26.03
N LEU A 526 -16.96 1.87 25.32
CA LEU A 526 -16.24 0.98 24.40
C LEU A 526 -14.96 0.53 25.09
N GLU A 527 -14.78 -0.78 25.23
CA GLU A 527 -13.58 -1.39 25.81
C GLU A 527 -13.02 -2.40 24.81
N ARG A 528 -11.77 -2.22 24.37
CA ARG A 528 -11.16 -3.16 23.42
C ARG A 528 -10.94 -4.51 24.11
N VAL A 529 -11.48 -5.57 23.53
CA VAL A 529 -11.45 -6.93 24.10
C VAL A 529 -10.60 -7.91 23.32
N ALA A 530 -10.43 -7.71 22.02
CA ALA A 530 -9.60 -8.55 21.15
C ALA A 530 -9.18 -7.74 19.92
N LYS A 531 -8.26 -8.28 19.10
CA LYS A 531 -7.74 -7.70 17.84
C LYS A 531 -7.24 -6.25 17.94
N GLY A 532 -6.21 -5.92 17.19
CA GLY A 532 -5.60 -4.59 17.22
C GLY A 532 -4.14 -4.68 16.86
N PHE A 533 -3.40 -3.59 17.07
CA PHE A 533 -1.98 -3.58 16.79
C PHE A 533 -1.23 -4.60 17.68
N PRO A 534 -0.52 -5.58 17.10
CA PRO A 534 0.22 -6.56 17.87
C PRO A 534 1.36 -5.94 18.67
N LEU A 535 1.25 -6.00 19.99
CA LEU A 535 2.32 -5.68 20.93
C LEU A 535 2.56 -6.88 21.86
N GLY A 536 3.76 -7.45 21.78
CA GLY A 536 4.17 -8.64 22.51
C GLY A 536 5.48 -8.47 23.28
N ASN A 537 5.90 -9.54 23.96
CA ASN A 537 7.20 -9.65 24.62
C ASN A 537 7.75 -11.07 24.50
N ALA A 538 9.06 -11.24 24.62
CA ALA A 538 9.71 -12.53 24.74
C ALA A 538 9.32 -13.22 26.06
N MET A 539 9.14 -14.54 25.99
CA MET A 539 8.71 -15.40 27.09
C MET A 539 9.74 -16.50 27.33
N THR A 540 10.06 -16.76 28.61
CA THR A 540 11.05 -17.77 29.03
C THR A 540 10.39 -18.91 29.79
N LYS A 541 11.03 -20.08 29.79
CA LYS A 541 10.54 -21.29 30.48
C LYS A 541 10.19 -21.11 31.95
N GLU A 542 10.80 -20.15 32.65
CA GLU A 542 10.54 -19.83 34.05
C GLU A 542 9.04 -19.55 34.31
N ILE A 543 8.29 -19.16 33.28
CA ILE A 543 6.85 -18.93 33.36
C ILE A 543 6.07 -20.17 33.80
N LEU A 544 6.57 -21.37 33.49
CA LEU A 544 5.94 -22.64 33.83
C LEU A 544 6.02 -22.97 35.33
N ASP A 545 7.03 -22.43 36.02
CA ASP A 545 7.32 -22.74 37.43
C ASP A 545 7.03 -21.56 38.37
N LYS A 546 6.67 -20.38 37.82
CA LYS A 546 6.43 -19.15 38.58
C LYS A 546 5.05 -18.57 38.29
N PRO A 547 4.05 -18.86 39.13
CA PRO A 547 2.70 -18.33 38.98
C PRO A 547 2.64 -16.80 38.93
N GLU A 548 3.54 -16.11 39.62
CA GLU A 548 3.65 -14.65 39.58
C GLU A 548 4.13 -14.14 38.22
N TYR A 549 5.04 -14.86 37.55
CA TYR A 549 5.47 -14.53 36.20
C TYR A 549 4.36 -14.80 35.19
N GLU A 550 3.73 -15.98 35.27
CA GLU A 550 2.57 -16.33 34.44
C GLU A 550 1.52 -15.23 34.52
N LYS A 551 1.09 -14.86 35.74
CA LYS A 551 0.12 -13.80 35.96
C LYS A 551 0.56 -12.44 35.43
N TRP A 552 1.82 -12.05 35.68
CA TRP A 552 2.34 -10.75 35.24
C TRP A 552 2.42 -10.64 33.71
N PHE A 553 2.80 -11.72 33.03
CA PHE A 553 2.93 -11.76 31.57
C PHE A 553 1.58 -11.79 30.88
N THR A 554 0.70 -12.73 31.27
CA THR A 554 -0.58 -12.98 30.58
C THR A 554 -1.59 -11.84 30.78
N SER A 555 -1.42 -10.98 31.79
CA SER A 555 -2.24 -9.79 31.96
C SER A 555 -1.90 -8.66 30.98
N ARG A 556 -0.77 -8.74 30.27
CA ARG A 556 -0.23 -7.66 29.43
C ARG A 556 -0.24 -8.01 27.94
N PHE A 557 0.39 -9.13 27.61
CA PHE A 557 0.77 -9.45 26.24
C PHE A 557 -0.13 -10.52 25.63
N GLN A 558 -0.63 -10.25 24.43
CA GLN A 558 -1.41 -11.19 23.60
C GLN A 558 -0.55 -11.79 22.47
N TYR A 559 0.71 -11.37 22.37
CA TYR A 559 1.67 -11.83 21.39
C TYR A 559 2.98 -12.16 22.11
N ALA A 560 3.65 -13.23 21.70
CA ALA A 560 4.93 -13.59 22.29
C ALA A 560 5.85 -14.31 21.31
N THR A 561 7.12 -14.33 21.64
CA THR A 561 8.16 -15.18 21.06
C THR A 561 8.78 -15.97 22.20
N LEU A 562 9.07 -17.26 22.02
CA LEU A 562 9.83 -18.01 23.03
C LEU A 562 11.32 -17.66 22.89
N GLU A 563 11.95 -17.17 23.96
CA GLU A 563 13.27 -16.54 23.88
C GLU A 563 14.35 -17.51 23.37
N ASN A 564 14.33 -18.75 23.87
CA ASN A 564 15.34 -19.76 23.52
C ASN A 564 14.74 -21.14 23.26
N GLU A 565 13.54 -21.43 23.74
CA GLU A 565 13.01 -22.78 23.89
C GLU A 565 12.69 -23.46 22.56
N MET A 566 12.53 -22.70 21.47
CA MET A 566 12.34 -23.23 20.11
C MET A 566 13.64 -23.32 19.30
N LYS A 567 14.74 -22.71 19.72
CA LYS A 567 16.03 -22.72 18.99
C LYS A 567 16.58 -24.14 18.87
N TRP A 568 17.32 -24.42 17.79
CA TRP A 568 17.78 -25.78 17.49
C TRP A 568 18.67 -26.36 18.60
N TYR A 569 19.59 -25.56 19.15
CA TYR A 569 20.43 -26.03 20.25
C TYR A 569 19.64 -26.35 21.54
N SER A 570 18.48 -25.74 21.75
CA SER A 570 17.63 -26.00 22.92
C SER A 570 16.87 -27.31 22.78
N THR A 571 16.54 -27.67 21.54
CA THR A 571 15.66 -28.81 21.23
C THR A 571 16.42 -30.03 20.71
N GLU A 572 17.68 -29.89 20.28
CA GLU A 572 18.56 -31.00 19.86
C GLU A 572 20.06 -30.69 20.10
N TYR A 573 20.44 -30.42 21.36
CA TYR A 573 21.84 -30.10 21.69
C TYR A 573 22.83 -31.20 21.29
N HIS A 574 22.43 -32.46 21.45
CA HIS A 574 23.16 -33.64 21.00
C HIS A 574 22.44 -34.30 19.83
N GLN A 575 23.18 -34.73 18.81
CA GLN A 575 22.63 -35.39 17.62
C GLN A 575 21.66 -36.52 18.00
N ASN A 576 20.45 -36.48 17.45
CA ASN A 576 19.39 -37.46 17.69
C ASN A 576 18.91 -37.57 19.14
N LYS A 577 19.15 -36.56 19.98
CA LYS A 577 18.57 -36.45 21.32
C LYS A 577 17.71 -35.20 21.41
N GLU A 578 16.46 -35.35 20.98
CA GLU A 578 15.52 -34.25 20.90
C GLU A 578 14.76 -34.07 22.22
N ASP A 579 14.54 -32.82 22.62
CA ASP A 579 13.74 -32.48 23.80
C ASP A 579 12.88 -31.24 23.53
N TYR A 580 11.58 -31.47 23.30
CA TYR A 580 10.59 -30.42 23.06
C TYR A 580 9.70 -30.15 24.27
N ARG A 581 9.88 -30.88 25.40
CA ARG A 581 8.93 -30.88 26.53
C ARG A 581 8.65 -29.50 27.10
N VAL A 582 9.67 -28.65 27.16
CA VAL A 582 9.55 -27.28 27.68
C VAL A 582 8.80 -26.40 26.67
N ALA A 583 9.22 -26.41 25.40
CA ALA A 583 8.57 -25.63 24.36
C ALA A 583 7.10 -26.03 24.15
N ASP A 584 6.79 -27.34 24.16
CA ASP A 584 5.43 -27.86 24.06
C ASP A 584 4.54 -27.30 25.18
N LYS A 585 5.00 -27.34 26.44
CA LYS A 585 4.27 -26.77 27.59
C LYS A 585 4.06 -25.26 27.49
N MET A 586 5.05 -24.53 26.97
CA MET A 586 4.91 -23.08 26.77
C MET A 586 3.92 -22.75 25.65
N VAL A 587 3.88 -23.56 24.59
CA VAL A 587 2.87 -23.44 23.53
C VAL A 587 1.47 -23.75 24.08
N GLU A 588 1.32 -24.80 24.90
CA GLU A 588 0.05 -25.10 25.59
C GLU A 588 -0.38 -23.94 26.52
N LEU A 589 0.56 -23.31 27.23
CA LEU A 589 0.28 -22.13 28.04
C LEU A 589 -0.15 -20.94 27.18
N ALA A 590 0.49 -20.71 26.05
CA ALA A 590 0.08 -19.67 25.12
C ALA A 590 -1.34 -19.92 24.57
N GLU A 591 -1.67 -21.16 24.19
CA GLU A 591 -3.02 -21.57 23.78
C GLU A 591 -4.04 -21.31 24.90
N LYS A 592 -3.72 -21.68 26.16
CA LYS A 592 -4.56 -21.46 27.35
C LYS A 592 -4.94 -19.98 27.54
N TYR A 593 -4.02 -19.06 27.25
CA TYR A 593 -4.22 -17.62 27.41
C TYR A 593 -4.51 -16.88 26.11
N ASN A 594 -4.71 -17.59 25.00
CA ASN A 594 -4.92 -17.02 23.67
C ASN A 594 -3.80 -16.04 23.24
N ILE A 595 -2.55 -16.39 23.55
CA ILE A 595 -1.35 -15.65 23.16
C ILE A 595 -0.89 -16.18 21.80
N SER A 596 -0.83 -15.29 20.80
CA SER A 596 -0.32 -15.63 19.47
C SER A 596 1.21 -15.71 19.48
N LEU A 597 1.76 -16.81 18.97
CA LEU A 597 3.21 -17.06 18.99
C LEU A 597 3.89 -16.79 17.65
N ARG A 598 5.08 -16.19 17.71
CA ARG A 598 6.07 -16.25 16.63
C ARG A 598 7.02 -17.42 16.90
N GLY A 599 7.22 -18.28 15.89
CA GLY A 599 8.20 -19.35 15.97
C GLY A 599 9.61 -18.82 15.73
N HIS A 600 10.45 -18.86 16.77
CA HIS A 600 11.83 -18.35 16.73
C HIS A 600 12.82 -19.40 17.25
N ASN A 601 13.65 -19.99 16.39
CA ASN A 601 13.65 -19.91 14.92
C ASN A 601 13.81 -21.31 14.33
N VAL A 602 13.56 -21.44 13.02
CA VAL A 602 13.74 -22.73 12.33
C VAL A 602 15.24 -23.03 12.23
N PHE A 603 15.98 -22.09 11.65
CA PHE A 603 17.44 -22.11 11.54
C PHE A 603 18.03 -20.73 11.88
N TRP A 604 19.18 -20.75 12.55
CA TRP A 604 19.99 -19.56 12.82
C TRP A 604 21.30 -19.72 12.06
N ASP A 605 21.70 -18.71 11.28
CA ASP A 605 22.82 -18.83 10.36
C ASP A 605 24.19 -18.55 11.00
N ASP A 606 24.22 -18.07 12.24
CA ASP A 606 25.45 -17.87 13.03
C ASP A 606 26.13 -19.22 13.30
N GLN A 607 27.41 -19.30 12.92
CA GLN A 607 28.26 -20.46 13.16
C GLN A 607 28.47 -20.74 14.66
N THR A 608 28.43 -19.71 15.52
CA THR A 608 28.60 -19.87 16.97
C THR A 608 27.37 -20.46 17.65
N ALA A 609 26.18 -20.26 17.05
CA ALA A 609 24.93 -20.87 17.49
C ALA A 609 24.80 -22.35 17.08
N GLN A 610 25.67 -22.86 16.19
CA GLN A 610 25.61 -24.26 15.75
C GLN A 610 26.19 -25.21 16.80
N MET A 611 25.48 -26.30 17.06
CA MET A 611 25.97 -27.37 17.93
C MET A 611 27.23 -28.02 17.33
N LYS A 612 28.18 -28.43 18.20
CA LYS A 612 29.46 -29.04 17.78
C LYS A 612 29.32 -30.21 16.81
N TRP A 613 28.20 -30.94 16.86
CA TRP A 613 27.94 -32.07 15.98
C TRP A 613 27.48 -31.61 14.58
N VAL A 614 26.66 -30.54 14.48
CA VAL A 614 26.18 -29.96 13.21
C VAL A 614 27.34 -29.35 12.43
N SER A 615 28.23 -28.61 13.10
CA SER A 615 29.34 -27.92 12.45
C SER A 615 30.31 -28.87 11.72
N LYS A 616 30.37 -30.15 12.14
CA LYS A 616 31.26 -31.19 11.60
C LYS A 616 30.63 -32.07 10.50
N LEU A 617 29.35 -31.90 10.20
CA LEU A 617 28.66 -32.73 9.21
C LEU A 617 29.17 -32.47 7.79
N SER A 618 29.25 -33.54 6.98
CA SER A 618 29.38 -33.44 5.53
C SER A 618 28.09 -32.87 4.91
N VAL A 619 28.16 -32.35 3.68
CA VAL A 619 27.00 -31.79 2.98
C VAL A 619 25.78 -32.74 2.94
N PRO A 620 25.92 -34.04 2.59
CA PRO A 620 24.80 -34.98 2.63
C PRO A 620 24.19 -35.15 4.03
N GLN A 621 25.04 -35.28 5.06
CA GLN A 621 24.60 -35.44 6.44
C GLN A 621 23.93 -34.17 6.98
N LEU A 622 24.41 -32.99 6.57
CA LEU A 622 23.79 -31.72 6.94
C LEU A 622 22.40 -31.58 6.32
N LYS A 623 22.24 -31.94 5.03
CA LYS A 623 20.92 -31.94 4.37
C LYS A 623 19.94 -32.88 5.08
N GLU A 624 20.39 -34.05 5.49
CA GLU A 624 19.57 -35.00 6.26
C GLU A 624 19.17 -34.43 7.64
N ALA A 625 20.12 -33.85 8.37
CA ALA A 625 19.87 -33.23 9.67
C ALA A 625 18.89 -32.05 9.56
N MET A 626 19.03 -31.21 8.52
CA MET A 626 18.12 -30.10 8.26
C MET A 626 16.72 -30.57 7.87
N ALA A 627 16.60 -31.60 7.02
CA ALA A 627 15.30 -32.17 6.66
C ALA A 627 14.59 -32.76 7.90
N LYS A 628 15.33 -33.42 8.78
CA LYS A 628 14.83 -33.89 10.07
C LYS A 628 14.38 -32.72 10.96
N ARG A 629 15.20 -31.68 11.10
CA ARG A 629 14.86 -30.47 11.86
C ARG A 629 13.58 -29.81 11.36
N LEU A 630 13.46 -29.58 10.05
CA LEU A 630 12.26 -29.03 9.42
C LEU A 630 11.02 -29.85 9.77
N LYS A 631 11.07 -31.17 9.58
CA LYS A 631 9.96 -32.07 9.92
C LYS A 631 9.61 -32.02 11.41
N ASN A 632 10.60 -31.91 12.29
CA ASN A 632 10.37 -32.03 13.72
C ASN A 632 9.91 -30.73 14.37
N VAL A 633 10.39 -29.56 13.91
CA VAL A 633 9.97 -28.27 14.47
C VAL A 633 8.77 -27.67 13.74
N VAL A 634 8.78 -27.65 12.41
CA VAL A 634 7.75 -26.94 11.62
C VAL A 634 6.43 -27.71 11.67
N THR A 635 6.44 -29.02 11.39
CA THR A 635 5.22 -29.84 11.45
C THR A 635 4.64 -29.93 12.86
N ARG A 636 5.49 -29.89 13.90
CA ARG A 636 5.04 -29.93 15.31
C ARG A 636 4.19 -28.74 15.69
N TYR A 637 4.61 -27.55 15.27
CA TYR A 637 3.95 -26.29 15.61
C TYR A 637 3.11 -25.72 14.47
N ALA A 638 2.85 -26.52 13.43
CA ALA A 638 2.04 -26.12 12.30
C ALA A 638 0.64 -25.69 12.75
N GLY A 639 0.23 -24.48 12.36
CA GLY A 639 -1.03 -23.88 12.81
C GLY A 639 -1.08 -23.42 14.28
N LYS A 640 0.03 -23.52 15.02
CA LYS A 640 0.16 -23.00 16.41
C LYS A 640 0.94 -21.69 16.49
N VAL A 641 1.67 -21.34 15.45
CA VAL A 641 2.39 -20.07 15.31
C VAL A 641 1.77 -19.24 14.18
N ILE A 642 1.76 -17.92 14.36
CA ILE A 642 1.28 -17.00 13.31
C ILE A 642 2.40 -16.63 12.33
N HIS A 643 3.65 -16.73 12.76
CA HIS A 643 4.85 -16.38 12.00
C HIS A 643 5.96 -17.40 12.23
N TRP A 644 6.86 -17.53 11.25
CA TRP A 644 8.16 -18.20 11.42
C TRP A 644 9.30 -17.24 11.12
N ASP A 645 10.25 -17.13 12.04
CA ASP A 645 11.62 -16.70 11.72
C ASP A 645 12.33 -17.91 11.09
N VAL A 646 12.37 -17.91 9.76
CA VAL A 646 12.80 -19.07 8.97
C VAL A 646 14.32 -19.19 8.98
N VAL A 647 15.02 -18.09 8.68
CA VAL A 647 16.47 -17.98 8.82
C VAL A 647 16.78 -16.70 9.60
N ASN A 648 17.41 -16.87 10.76
CA ASN A 648 17.88 -15.76 11.60
C ASN A 648 19.27 -15.32 11.16
N GLU A 649 19.48 -14.01 11.04
CA GLU A 649 20.77 -13.33 10.85
C GLU A 649 21.51 -13.68 9.55
N ASN A 650 20.74 -13.85 8.48
CA ASN A 650 21.19 -14.35 7.18
C ASN A 650 21.97 -13.31 6.33
N LEU A 651 22.05 -12.04 6.76
CA LEU A 651 22.92 -11.02 6.19
C LEU A 651 24.27 -10.93 6.90
N HIS A 652 24.31 -11.23 8.20
CA HIS A 652 25.56 -11.25 8.98
C HIS A 652 26.32 -12.58 8.82
N PHE A 653 25.57 -13.67 8.76
CA PHE A 653 26.12 -15.02 8.75
C PHE A 653 25.59 -15.82 7.55
N ASN A 654 26.23 -16.95 7.29
CA ASN A 654 26.00 -17.75 6.09
C ASN A 654 26.36 -19.23 6.29
N PHE A 655 26.19 -19.78 7.49
CA PHE A 655 26.56 -21.17 7.79
C PHE A 655 25.95 -22.17 6.79
N PHE A 656 24.66 -22.03 6.47
CA PHE A 656 24.00 -22.96 5.55
C PHE A 656 24.42 -22.69 4.10
N GLU A 657 24.44 -21.44 3.66
CA GLU A 657 24.77 -21.09 2.26
C GLU A 657 26.22 -21.40 1.90
N SER A 658 27.17 -21.18 2.82
CA SER A 658 28.59 -21.50 2.60
C SER A 658 28.85 -22.99 2.42
N LYS A 659 27.95 -23.85 2.91
CA LYS A 659 28.06 -25.32 2.80
C LYS A 659 27.19 -25.91 1.70
N LEU A 660 25.98 -25.38 1.51
CA LEU A 660 24.94 -25.98 0.67
C LEU A 660 24.73 -25.24 -0.66
N GLY A 661 25.32 -24.06 -0.82
CA GLY A 661 25.17 -23.20 -1.98
C GLY A 661 24.30 -21.97 -1.68
N GLU A 662 24.39 -20.98 -2.57
CA GLU A 662 23.83 -19.65 -2.39
C GLU A 662 22.29 -19.57 -2.35
N ASP A 663 21.61 -20.65 -2.74
CA ASP A 663 20.15 -20.77 -2.74
C ASP A 663 19.60 -21.51 -1.51
N ALA A 664 20.47 -21.91 -0.57
CA ALA A 664 20.06 -22.72 0.58
C ALA A 664 18.96 -22.04 1.40
N SER A 665 19.08 -20.73 1.66
CA SER A 665 18.05 -19.99 2.40
C SER A 665 16.72 -19.96 1.65
N ALA A 666 16.73 -19.68 0.34
CA ALA A 666 15.51 -19.67 -0.47
C ALA A 666 14.83 -21.06 -0.51
N GLN A 667 15.62 -22.13 -0.56
CA GLN A 667 15.12 -23.49 -0.45
C GLN A 667 14.49 -23.78 0.93
N ILE A 668 15.09 -23.30 2.03
CA ILE A 668 14.52 -23.46 3.38
C ILE A 668 13.14 -22.79 3.46
N PHE A 669 12.97 -21.57 2.94
CA PHE A 669 11.65 -20.89 2.90
C PHE A 669 10.61 -21.73 2.17
N ARG A 670 10.96 -22.26 1.00
CA ARG A 670 10.08 -23.17 0.23
C ARG A 670 9.67 -24.39 1.05
N ASP A 671 10.64 -25.00 1.72
CA ASP A 671 10.45 -26.27 2.41
C ASP A 671 9.71 -26.09 3.75
N VAL A 672 9.83 -24.93 4.42
CA VAL A 672 8.93 -24.53 5.52
C VAL A 672 7.50 -24.38 5.03
N ALA A 673 7.28 -23.64 3.93
CA ALA A 673 5.93 -23.39 3.39
C ALA A 673 5.19 -24.67 2.96
N LYS A 674 5.94 -25.71 2.55
CA LYS A 674 5.35 -27.03 2.25
C LYS A 674 4.84 -27.76 3.49
N LEU A 675 5.40 -27.47 4.66
CA LEU A 675 5.04 -28.12 5.93
C LEU A 675 3.99 -27.32 6.70
N ASP A 676 4.01 -25.99 6.58
CA ASP A 676 3.00 -25.07 7.12
C ASP A 676 2.86 -23.82 6.22
N ASP A 677 1.74 -23.70 5.51
CA ASP A 677 1.44 -22.66 4.52
C ASP A 677 0.63 -21.47 5.08
N LYS A 678 0.21 -21.58 6.34
CA LYS A 678 -0.56 -20.55 7.04
C LYS A 678 0.27 -19.35 7.47
N PRO A 679 1.42 -19.51 8.15
CA PRO A 679 2.15 -18.40 8.74
C PRO A 679 2.81 -17.50 7.70
N ILE A 680 3.11 -16.27 8.11
CA ILE A 680 3.98 -15.38 7.34
C ILE A 680 5.44 -15.75 7.65
N LEU A 681 6.27 -15.86 6.61
CA LEU A 681 7.66 -16.29 6.70
C LEU A 681 8.59 -15.09 6.72
N PHE A 682 9.43 -15.02 7.75
CA PHE A 682 10.36 -13.92 7.99
C PHE A 682 11.80 -14.36 7.78
N MET A 683 12.57 -13.51 7.10
CA MET A 683 13.99 -13.36 7.40
C MET A 683 14.04 -12.42 8.61
N ASN A 684 14.85 -12.72 9.62
CA ASN A 684 14.92 -11.92 10.85
C ASN A 684 16.36 -11.47 11.04
N GLU A 685 16.57 -10.17 11.24
CA GLU A 685 17.90 -9.56 11.17
C GLU A 685 18.05 -8.42 12.17
N PHE A 686 19.22 -8.33 12.80
CA PHE A 686 19.58 -7.22 13.68
C PHE A 686 20.32 -6.10 12.95
N ASN A 687 20.43 -4.95 13.61
CA ASN A 687 21.21 -3.78 13.18
C ASN A 687 20.74 -3.07 11.89
N THR A 688 19.73 -3.58 11.18
CA THR A 688 19.18 -2.96 9.95
C THR A 688 18.63 -1.54 10.15
N ILE A 689 18.05 -1.25 11.30
CA ILE A 689 17.43 0.06 11.64
C ILE A 689 18.07 0.71 12.89
N GLU A 690 18.93 -0.02 13.58
CA GLU A 690 19.51 0.32 14.88
C GLU A 690 20.92 0.85 14.76
N GLN A 691 21.74 0.20 13.94
CA GLN A 691 23.17 0.46 13.82
C GLN A 691 23.51 0.81 12.38
N PRO A 692 23.37 2.09 11.98
CA PRO A 692 23.71 2.51 10.62
C PRO A 692 25.19 2.32 10.25
N ASN A 693 26.05 1.94 11.20
CA ASN A 693 27.46 1.63 10.97
C ASN A 693 27.73 0.15 10.70
N ASP A 694 26.74 -0.71 10.85
CA ASP A 694 26.86 -2.11 10.48
C ASP A 694 26.64 -2.25 8.96
N PRO A 695 27.67 -2.64 8.19
CA PRO A 695 27.52 -2.73 6.74
C PRO A 695 26.85 -4.02 6.29
N ALA A 696 26.68 -5.02 7.16
CA ALA A 696 26.09 -6.30 6.76
C ALA A 696 24.58 -6.17 6.46
N PRO A 697 23.75 -5.60 7.35
CA PRO A 697 22.31 -5.72 7.25
C PRO A 697 21.64 -4.46 6.69
N LEU A 698 22.27 -3.79 5.72
CA LEU A 698 21.70 -2.56 5.15
C LEU A 698 20.28 -2.81 4.60
N PRO A 699 19.34 -1.85 4.71
CA PRO A 699 17.99 -2.01 4.15
C PRO A 699 17.97 -2.48 2.70
N THR A 700 18.87 -1.98 1.86
CA THR A 700 18.99 -2.41 0.46
C THR A 700 19.52 -3.84 0.30
N LYS A 701 20.43 -4.29 1.17
CA LYS A 701 20.95 -5.67 1.18
C LYS A 701 19.88 -6.65 1.67
N TYR A 702 19.09 -6.24 2.67
CA TYR A 702 17.91 -6.99 3.12
C TYR A 702 16.94 -7.22 1.96
N LEU A 703 16.54 -6.15 1.28
CA LEU A 703 15.61 -6.22 0.15
C LEU A 703 16.15 -7.06 -1.00
N ALA A 704 17.44 -6.94 -1.33
CA ALA A 704 18.08 -7.76 -2.35
C ALA A 704 18.05 -9.26 -1.98
N LYS A 705 18.30 -9.59 -0.71
CA LYS A 705 18.23 -10.96 -0.21
C LYS A 705 16.81 -11.50 -0.22
N LEU A 706 15.84 -10.73 0.25
CA LEU A 706 14.42 -11.08 0.20
C LEU A 706 13.95 -11.29 -1.25
N LYS A 707 14.38 -10.44 -2.18
CA LYS A 707 14.10 -10.61 -3.61
C LYS A 707 14.62 -11.95 -4.12
N LYS A 708 15.88 -12.29 -3.86
CA LYS A 708 16.46 -13.59 -4.24
C LYS A 708 15.64 -14.76 -3.70
N ILE A 709 15.20 -14.68 -2.44
CA ILE A 709 14.35 -15.70 -1.82
C ILE A 709 13.01 -15.83 -2.56
N ARG A 710 12.38 -14.71 -2.94
CA ARG A 710 11.08 -14.69 -3.64
C ARG A 710 11.15 -15.21 -5.07
N GLU A 711 12.24 -14.91 -5.79
CA GLU A 711 12.44 -15.30 -7.19
C GLU A 711 12.82 -16.79 -7.36
N TYR A 712 13.17 -17.47 -6.27
CA TYR A 712 13.49 -18.89 -6.30
C TYR A 712 12.29 -19.74 -6.79
N PRO A 713 12.51 -20.80 -7.60
CA PRO A 713 11.41 -21.61 -8.11
C PRO A 713 10.52 -22.23 -7.03
N GLY A 714 9.22 -21.87 -7.07
CA GLY A 714 8.21 -22.30 -6.10
C GLY A 714 7.94 -21.31 -4.96
N ASN A 715 8.61 -20.16 -4.95
CA ASN A 715 8.52 -19.18 -3.86
C ASN A 715 7.64 -17.96 -4.17
N ALA A 716 7.17 -17.79 -5.42
CA ALA A 716 6.48 -16.58 -5.86
C ALA A 716 5.22 -16.24 -5.04
N ASP A 717 4.42 -17.25 -4.68
CA ASP A 717 3.12 -17.07 -4.02
C ASP A 717 3.18 -17.24 -2.48
N LEU A 718 4.36 -17.38 -1.89
CA LEU A 718 4.48 -17.52 -0.44
C LEU A 718 4.20 -16.18 0.27
N LYS A 719 3.81 -16.25 1.54
CA LYS A 719 3.58 -15.08 2.40
C LYS A 719 4.89 -14.69 3.08
N TYR A 720 5.38 -13.49 2.77
CA TYR A 720 6.64 -12.98 3.32
C TYR A 720 6.42 -11.86 4.32
N GLY A 721 7.36 -11.72 5.24
CA GLY A 721 7.48 -10.57 6.13
C GLY A 721 8.94 -10.14 6.29
N ILE A 722 9.12 -8.93 6.79
CA ILE A 722 10.43 -8.36 7.14
C ILE A 722 10.57 -8.37 8.67
N GLY A 723 11.56 -9.07 9.20
CA GLY A 723 11.81 -9.19 10.64
C GLY A 723 13.03 -8.37 11.03
N LEU A 724 12.84 -7.43 11.95
CA LEU A 724 13.89 -6.52 12.41
C LEU A 724 14.04 -6.69 13.92
N GLU A 725 15.16 -7.27 14.37
CA GLU A 725 15.37 -7.60 15.79
C GLU A 725 15.25 -6.34 16.65
N SER A 726 15.76 -5.19 16.21
CA SER A 726 15.51 -3.90 16.87
C SER A 726 16.20 -3.77 18.24
N HIS A 727 17.45 -4.24 18.34
CA HIS A 727 18.30 -4.12 19.52
C HIS A 727 18.98 -2.73 19.59
N PHE A 728 18.33 -1.76 20.23
CA PHE A 728 18.82 -0.38 20.28
C PHE A 728 19.77 -0.14 21.48
N ALA A 729 20.72 0.77 21.29
CA ALA A 729 21.43 1.42 22.39
C ALA A 729 20.96 2.86 22.54
N THR A 730 21.40 3.73 21.63
CA THR A 730 20.86 5.07 21.42
C THR A 730 20.18 5.09 20.06
N PRO A 731 18.85 5.30 19.97
CA PRO A 731 18.15 5.28 18.71
C PRO A 731 18.48 6.50 17.87
N ASN A 732 18.61 6.28 16.56
CA ASN A 732 18.60 7.34 15.56
C ASN A 732 17.24 7.33 14.85
N ILE A 733 16.27 8.06 15.39
CA ILE A 733 14.87 8.02 14.94
C ILE A 733 14.70 8.37 13.44
N PRO A 734 15.36 9.41 12.89
CA PRO A 734 15.32 9.66 11.46
C PRO A 734 15.90 8.53 10.59
N TYR A 735 16.99 7.89 11.02
CA TYR A 735 17.54 6.73 10.32
C TYR A 735 16.59 5.53 10.38
N MET A 736 15.97 5.27 11.53
CA MET A 736 14.95 4.24 11.70
C MET A 736 13.78 4.48 10.74
N ARG A 737 13.21 5.69 10.70
CA ARG A 737 12.12 6.05 9.77
C ARG A 737 12.53 5.84 8.30
N GLY A 738 13.67 6.38 7.88
CA GLY A 738 14.14 6.24 6.50
C GLY A 738 14.38 4.77 6.09
N SER A 739 14.93 3.97 7.00
CA SER A 739 15.17 2.55 6.77
C SER A 739 13.86 1.76 6.67
N LEU A 740 12.87 2.06 7.52
CA LEU A 740 11.52 1.48 7.43
C LEU A 740 10.80 1.89 6.14
N ASP A 741 10.92 3.14 5.70
CA ASP A 741 10.39 3.61 4.41
C ASP A 741 11.00 2.83 3.24
N THR A 742 12.32 2.60 3.26
CA THR A 742 13.02 1.80 2.25
C THR A 742 12.51 0.35 2.26
N LEU A 743 12.47 -0.30 3.43
CA LEU A 743 12.00 -1.68 3.55
C LEU A 743 10.54 -1.87 3.13
N ALA A 744 9.69 -0.87 3.39
CA ALA A 744 8.27 -0.91 3.05
C ALA A 744 8.00 -0.97 1.54
N GLN A 745 8.98 -0.62 0.70
CA GLN A 745 8.91 -0.78 -0.75
C GLN A 745 8.69 -2.24 -1.18
N ALA A 746 9.08 -3.22 -0.35
CA ALA A 746 8.80 -4.63 -0.62
C ALA A 746 7.31 -4.99 -0.61
N LYS A 747 6.44 -4.10 -0.09
CA LYS A 747 4.99 -4.28 0.05
C LYS A 747 4.61 -5.55 0.82
N VAL A 748 5.42 -5.89 1.83
CA VAL A 748 5.20 -6.99 2.77
C VAL A 748 5.17 -6.43 4.21
N PRO A 749 4.49 -7.08 5.17
CA PRO A 749 4.46 -6.62 6.56
C PRO A 749 5.85 -6.59 7.20
N ILE A 750 6.18 -5.48 7.87
CA ILE A 750 7.38 -5.34 8.70
C ILE A 750 7.01 -5.61 10.16
N TRP A 751 7.85 -6.34 10.89
CA TRP A 751 7.74 -6.55 12.33
C TRP A 751 9.03 -6.12 13.01
N LEU A 752 8.90 -5.37 14.11
CA LEU A 752 9.99 -5.20 15.06
C LEU A 752 9.91 -6.38 16.02
N THR A 753 10.86 -7.29 15.96
CA THR A 753 10.69 -8.65 16.49
C THR A 753 11.28 -8.86 17.88
N GLU A 754 12.25 -8.03 18.28
CA GLU A 754 13.04 -8.22 19.50
C GLU A 754 13.43 -6.86 20.15
N VAL A 755 12.49 -5.91 20.18
CA VAL A 755 12.77 -4.54 20.62
C VAL A 755 13.29 -4.50 22.05
N GLU A 756 14.49 -3.96 22.21
CA GLU A 756 15.07 -3.64 23.51
C GLU A 756 15.96 -2.40 23.41
N VAL A 757 16.20 -1.75 24.56
CA VAL A 757 17.07 -0.58 24.66
C VAL A 757 18.09 -0.80 25.77
N THR A 758 19.38 -0.66 25.44
CA THR A 758 20.48 -0.79 26.42
C THR A 758 20.31 0.17 27.60
N LYS A 759 20.67 -0.28 28.80
CA LYS A 759 20.59 0.51 30.03
C LYS A 759 21.39 1.81 29.95
N SER A 760 20.69 2.94 30.15
CA SER A 760 21.26 4.29 30.23
C SER A 760 20.33 5.20 31.05
N ASN A 761 20.75 6.44 31.33
CA ASN A 761 19.90 7.44 31.98
C ASN A 761 18.70 7.88 31.11
N LYS A 762 18.73 7.59 29.80
CA LYS A 762 17.65 7.88 28.83
C LYS A 762 16.93 6.62 28.34
N GLN A 763 17.16 5.46 28.95
CA GLN A 763 16.60 4.17 28.49
C GLN A 763 15.08 4.22 28.27
N VAL A 764 14.34 4.87 29.17
CA VAL A 764 12.87 5.01 29.08
C VAL A 764 12.46 5.91 27.91
N GLU A 765 13.12 7.06 27.76
CA GLU A 765 12.88 8.01 26.66
C GLU A 765 13.11 7.35 25.31
N TYR A 766 14.26 6.69 25.15
CA TYR A 766 14.64 5.97 23.93
C TYR A 766 13.70 4.81 23.60
N LEU A 767 13.28 4.04 24.61
CA LEU A 767 12.29 2.99 24.40
C LEU A 767 10.98 3.58 23.90
N GLU A 768 10.47 4.64 24.53
CA GLU A 768 9.22 5.27 24.11
C GLU A 768 9.32 5.84 22.69
N GLU A 769 10.45 6.44 22.30
CA GLU A 769 10.67 6.92 20.93
C GLU A 769 10.64 5.79 19.89
N VAL A 770 11.38 4.70 20.11
CA VAL A 770 11.41 3.54 19.20
C VAL A 770 10.02 2.93 19.05
N MET A 771 9.33 2.73 20.18
CA MET A 771 7.99 2.12 20.18
C MET A 771 6.98 2.98 19.42
N ARG A 772 7.00 4.31 19.64
CA ARG A 772 6.10 5.24 18.94
C ARG A 772 6.43 5.37 17.46
N GLU A 773 7.72 5.38 17.10
CA GLU A 773 8.16 5.44 15.71
C GLU A 773 7.70 4.22 14.92
N GLY A 774 7.93 3.02 15.47
CA GLY A 774 7.46 1.76 14.90
C GLY A 774 5.94 1.69 14.80
N PHE A 775 5.22 2.07 15.86
CA PHE A 775 3.76 2.08 15.86
C PHE A 775 3.18 3.05 14.83
N ALA A 776 3.77 4.22 14.65
CA ALA A 776 3.32 5.22 13.67
C ALA A 776 3.59 4.84 12.21
N HIS A 777 4.51 3.90 11.93
CA HIS A 777 4.91 3.59 10.56
C HIS A 777 3.89 2.65 9.85
N PRO A 778 3.35 3.01 8.67
CA PRO A 778 2.30 2.25 7.99
C PRO A 778 2.71 0.82 7.61
N GLY A 779 3.98 0.61 7.25
CA GLY A 779 4.55 -0.70 6.91
C GLY A 779 4.75 -1.63 8.11
N VAL A 780 4.81 -1.11 9.34
CA VAL A 780 5.00 -1.93 10.55
C VAL A 780 3.65 -2.48 10.98
N LYS A 781 3.56 -3.80 11.13
CA LYS A 781 2.33 -4.54 11.45
C LYS A 781 2.37 -5.26 12.80
N GLY A 782 3.47 -5.16 13.55
CA GLY A 782 3.56 -5.64 14.92
C GLY A 782 4.91 -5.34 15.55
N ILE A 783 4.92 -5.35 16.89
CA ILE A 783 6.10 -5.15 17.72
C ILE A 783 6.15 -6.23 18.79
N VAL A 784 7.30 -6.87 18.98
CA VAL A 784 7.59 -7.77 20.08
C VAL A 784 8.85 -7.26 20.79
N LEU A 785 8.78 -7.12 22.11
CA LEU A 785 9.89 -6.72 22.96
C LEU A 785 10.80 -7.92 23.26
N TRP A 786 12.10 -7.70 23.45
CA TRP A 786 13.04 -8.72 23.91
C TRP A 786 13.39 -8.58 25.40
N ALA A 787 12.38 -8.32 26.22
CA ALA A 787 12.54 -8.05 27.64
C ALA A 787 12.03 -9.22 28.49
N ALA A 788 12.47 -10.44 28.14
CA ALA A 788 12.08 -11.64 28.87
C ALA A 788 12.66 -11.64 30.29
N TRP A 789 11.87 -12.12 31.25
CA TRP A 789 12.30 -12.19 32.64
C TRP A 789 13.05 -13.48 32.92
N HIS A 790 14.12 -13.40 33.71
CA HIS A 790 14.87 -14.55 34.20
C HIS A 790 15.15 -14.36 35.69
N ALA A 791 15.19 -15.46 36.46
CA ALA A 791 15.45 -15.41 37.90
C ALA A 791 16.82 -14.80 38.27
N LYS A 792 17.78 -14.83 37.34
CA LYS A 792 19.14 -14.30 37.51
C LYS A 792 19.33 -12.91 36.89
N GLY A 793 18.27 -12.28 36.40
CA GLY A 793 18.31 -11.01 35.67
C GLY A 793 18.19 -11.20 34.15
N CYS A 794 17.70 -10.18 33.47
CA CYS A 794 17.39 -10.21 32.04
C CYS A 794 18.64 -9.95 31.18
N TYR A 795 18.53 -10.22 29.87
CA TYR A 795 19.62 -10.06 28.92
C TYR A 795 20.09 -8.60 28.78
N VAL A 796 19.26 -7.70 28.24
CA VAL A 796 19.58 -6.26 28.13
C VAL A 796 18.57 -5.39 28.88
N MET A 797 17.28 -5.73 28.82
CA MET A 797 16.21 -4.93 29.40
C MET A 797 15.26 -5.77 30.25
N CYS A 798 15.05 -5.38 31.51
CA CYS A 798 14.03 -5.96 32.37
C CYS A 798 12.83 -5.01 32.47
N LEU A 799 11.62 -5.50 32.21
CA LEU A 799 10.40 -4.72 32.49
C LEU A 799 10.04 -4.70 33.98
N THR A 800 10.54 -5.67 34.75
CA THR A 800 10.12 -5.90 36.13
C THR A 800 11.26 -6.46 36.98
N ASP A 801 11.20 -6.29 38.30
CA ASP A 801 12.14 -6.89 39.25
C ASP A 801 11.77 -8.36 39.57
N ASN A 802 12.51 -9.00 40.49
CA ASN A 802 12.26 -10.40 40.88
C ASN A 802 10.98 -10.61 41.70
N ASN A 803 10.31 -9.54 42.14
CA ASN A 803 9.02 -9.58 42.81
C ASN A 803 7.87 -9.18 41.86
N PHE A 804 8.15 -9.09 40.55
CA PHE A 804 7.21 -8.65 39.52
C PHE A 804 6.67 -7.22 39.74
N LYS A 805 7.45 -6.37 40.41
CA LYS A 805 7.21 -4.93 40.45
C LYS A 805 7.89 -4.28 39.24
N ASN A 806 7.10 -3.52 38.46
CA ASN A 806 7.61 -2.83 37.28
C ASN A 806 8.83 -1.96 37.59
N LEU A 807 9.77 -2.01 36.65
CA LEU A 807 10.84 -1.02 36.52
C LEU A 807 10.33 0.13 35.63
N PRO A 808 11.04 1.28 35.57
CA PRO A 808 10.59 2.44 34.78
C PRO A 808 10.28 2.13 33.30
N VAL A 809 11.02 1.21 32.68
CA VAL A 809 10.72 0.74 31.31
C VAL A 809 9.45 -0.11 31.25
N GLY A 810 9.14 -0.89 32.30
CA GLY A 810 7.87 -1.60 32.42
C GLY A 810 6.69 -0.64 32.55
N ASP A 811 6.83 0.43 33.33
CA ASP A 811 5.81 1.48 33.44
C ASP A 811 5.57 2.20 32.10
N ALA A 812 6.61 2.42 31.31
CA ALA A 812 6.48 3.00 29.97
C ALA A 812 5.73 2.06 29.00
N ILE A 813 5.98 0.75 29.06
CA ILE A 813 5.25 -0.24 28.27
C ILE A 813 3.78 -0.35 28.73
N ASP A 814 3.52 -0.36 30.04
CA ASP A 814 2.15 -0.37 30.56
C ASP A 814 1.38 0.90 30.14
N LYS A 815 2.04 2.07 30.12
CA LYS A 815 1.49 3.32 29.56
C LYS A 815 1.11 3.16 28.08
N LEU A 816 2.01 2.66 27.24
CA LEU A 816 1.73 2.49 25.80
C LEU A 816 0.65 1.44 25.54
N LEU A 817 0.65 0.34 26.30
CA LEU A 817 -0.42 -0.67 26.24
C LEU A 817 -1.77 -0.06 26.59
N HIS A 818 -1.83 0.80 27.61
CA HIS A 818 -3.05 1.49 28.00
C HIS A 818 -3.49 2.49 26.92
N GLU A 819 -2.58 3.31 26.42
CA GLU A 819 -2.83 4.30 25.36
C GLU A 819 -3.35 3.62 24.09
N TRP A 820 -2.67 2.58 23.61
CA TRP A 820 -3.03 1.91 22.36
C TRP A 820 -4.22 0.97 22.50
N LYS A 821 -4.64 0.62 23.73
CA LYS A 821 -5.89 -0.08 24.05
C LYS A 821 -7.00 0.88 24.48
N ALA A 822 -6.76 2.19 24.48
CA ALA A 822 -7.69 3.16 25.05
C ALA A 822 -9.08 3.00 24.43
N GLY A 823 -10.05 2.82 25.32
CA GLY A 823 -11.46 2.78 24.97
C GLY A 823 -12.02 4.17 24.73
N HIS A 824 -13.34 4.23 24.60
CA HIS A 824 -14.06 5.49 24.50
C HIS A 824 -15.29 5.46 25.40
N SER A 825 -15.69 6.61 25.93
CA SER A 825 -16.93 6.74 26.70
C SER A 825 -17.64 8.01 26.29
N GLY A 826 -18.93 7.91 26.02
CA GLY A 826 -19.74 9.02 25.56
C GLY A 826 -21.22 8.78 25.82
N LYS A 827 -22.04 9.78 25.49
CA LYS A 827 -23.50 9.65 25.51
C LYS A 827 -24.04 9.73 24.10
N THR A 828 -25.09 8.97 23.81
CA THR A 828 -25.80 9.08 22.54
C THR A 828 -26.54 10.40 22.41
N ASP A 829 -26.64 10.90 21.19
CA ASP A 829 -27.41 12.10 20.84
C ASP A 829 -28.93 11.85 20.85
N SER A 830 -29.71 12.85 20.41
CA SER A 830 -31.18 12.74 20.35
C SER A 830 -31.70 11.64 19.41
N LYS A 831 -30.86 11.10 18.53
CA LYS A 831 -31.16 10.00 17.61
C LYS A 831 -30.60 8.66 18.11
N GLY A 832 -30.10 8.60 19.33
CA GLY A 832 -29.50 7.39 19.89
C GLY A 832 -28.12 7.06 19.29
N VAL A 833 -27.42 8.03 18.70
CA VAL A 833 -26.14 7.81 18.03
C VAL A 833 -24.97 8.35 18.85
N LEU A 834 -23.89 7.57 18.93
CA LEU A 834 -22.56 8.02 19.39
C LEU A 834 -21.56 7.86 18.24
N GLU A 835 -20.84 8.93 17.91
CA GLU A 835 -19.69 8.87 17.01
C GLU A 835 -18.39 9.00 17.81
N ALA A 836 -17.38 8.19 17.46
CA ALA A 836 -16.09 8.19 18.15
C ALA A 836 -14.95 7.89 17.17
N GLU A 837 -13.76 8.39 17.47
CA GLU A 837 -12.51 8.00 16.81
C GLU A 837 -11.74 7.09 17.77
N ILE A 838 -11.58 5.82 17.40
CA ILE A 838 -10.99 4.77 18.26
C ILE A 838 -9.91 3.99 17.52
N PHE A 839 -9.02 3.34 18.24
CA PHE A 839 -8.04 2.45 17.63
C PHE A 839 -8.71 1.25 16.95
N HIS A 840 -8.08 0.73 15.90
CA HIS A 840 -8.42 -0.56 15.31
C HIS A 840 -8.51 -1.68 16.38
N GLY A 841 -9.53 -2.52 16.24
CA GLY A 841 -9.76 -3.70 17.06
C GLY A 841 -11.22 -4.12 17.22
N GLU A 842 -11.41 -5.13 18.07
CA GLU A 842 -12.70 -5.64 18.52
C GLU A 842 -13.03 -5.12 19.93
N TYR A 843 -14.23 -4.59 20.10
CA TYR A 843 -14.66 -3.86 21.29
C TYR A 843 -15.90 -4.48 21.92
N SER A 844 -15.90 -4.58 23.24
CA SER A 844 -17.11 -4.71 24.03
C SER A 844 -17.76 -3.34 24.18
N VAL A 845 -19.01 -3.25 23.76
CA VAL A 845 -19.85 -2.06 23.80
C VAL A 845 -20.84 -2.23 24.95
N THR A 846 -20.62 -1.50 26.04
CA THR A 846 -21.53 -1.48 27.19
C THR A 846 -22.44 -0.25 27.12
N VAL A 847 -23.74 -0.46 27.23
CA VAL A 847 -24.77 0.59 27.19
C VAL A 847 -25.52 0.62 28.52
N LYS A 848 -25.64 1.82 29.09
CA LYS A 848 -26.46 2.12 30.28
C LYS A 848 -27.46 3.22 29.96
N HIS A 849 -28.71 3.04 30.37
CA HIS A 849 -29.74 4.04 30.17
C HIS A 849 -30.86 3.85 31.20
N HIS A 850 -31.51 4.93 31.62
CA HIS A 850 -32.54 4.90 32.68
C HIS A 850 -33.79 4.06 32.34
N LYS A 851 -34.04 3.81 31.04
CA LYS A 851 -35.11 2.92 30.58
C LYS A 851 -34.75 1.43 30.62
N LEU A 852 -33.46 1.09 30.81
CA LEU A 852 -33.01 -0.29 30.86
C LEU A 852 -32.96 -0.76 32.32
N LYS A 853 -33.45 -1.98 32.58
CA LYS A 853 -33.35 -2.58 33.93
C LYS A 853 -31.91 -2.96 34.26
N ASP A 854 -31.18 -3.48 33.28
CA ASP A 854 -29.78 -3.88 33.36
C ASP A 854 -28.97 -3.26 32.22
N HIS A 855 -27.64 -3.22 32.36
CA HIS A 855 -26.76 -2.74 31.30
C HIS A 855 -26.68 -3.76 30.15
N CYS A 856 -26.66 -3.28 28.92
CA CYS A 856 -26.51 -4.11 27.72
C CYS A 856 -25.03 -4.19 27.33
N VAL A 857 -24.54 -5.37 26.96
CA VAL A 857 -23.15 -5.58 26.52
C VAL A 857 -23.14 -6.36 25.21
N GLN A 858 -22.44 -5.86 24.20
CA GLN A 858 -22.29 -6.53 22.91
C GLN A 858 -20.87 -6.36 22.36
N THR A 859 -20.30 -7.43 21.80
CA THR A 859 -18.99 -7.37 21.14
C THR A 859 -19.12 -6.99 19.67
N VAL A 860 -18.25 -6.09 19.20
CA VAL A 860 -18.23 -5.56 17.83
C VAL A 860 -16.80 -5.48 17.30
N ASP A 861 -16.56 -6.07 16.13
CA ASP A 861 -15.31 -5.93 15.37
C ASP A 861 -15.34 -4.62 14.55
N PHE A 862 -14.62 -3.59 15.02
CA PHE A 862 -14.49 -2.29 14.34
C PHE A 862 -13.30 -2.23 13.36
N ASP A 863 -12.54 -3.30 13.19
CA ASP A 863 -11.59 -3.41 12.08
C ASP A 863 -12.36 -3.55 10.77
N SER A 864 -13.29 -4.50 10.73
CA SER A 864 -14.12 -4.80 9.56
C SER A 864 -15.34 -3.88 9.39
N LYS A 865 -15.81 -3.22 10.46
CA LYS A 865 -17.03 -2.39 10.45
C LYS A 865 -16.73 -0.93 10.82
N ALA A 866 -17.48 0.00 10.25
CA ALA A 866 -17.48 1.41 10.66
C ALA A 866 -18.73 1.78 11.48
N GLU A 867 -19.77 0.94 11.43
CA GLU A 867 -21.03 1.19 12.12
C GLU A 867 -21.49 -0.05 12.90
N ALA A 868 -22.13 0.18 14.04
CA ALA A 868 -22.70 -0.86 14.89
C ALA A 868 -24.06 -0.44 15.42
N LYS A 869 -25.00 -1.39 15.43
CA LYS A 869 -26.34 -1.19 15.99
C LYS A 869 -26.51 -2.07 17.22
N ILE A 870 -26.72 -1.46 18.37
CA ILE A 870 -26.88 -2.11 19.67
C ILE A 870 -28.35 -2.06 20.05
N LYS A 871 -28.98 -3.24 20.14
CA LYS A 871 -30.35 -3.38 20.63
C LYS A 871 -30.32 -3.69 22.12
N ALA A 872 -30.68 -2.72 22.93
CA ALA A 872 -30.74 -2.85 24.38
C ALA A 872 -32.12 -3.42 24.81
N PRO A 873 -32.16 -4.50 25.60
CA PRO A 873 -33.37 -5.22 25.95
C PRO A 873 -34.29 -4.50 26.95
#